data_AF-A0A973I7A3-F1
#
_entry.id   AF-A0A973I7A3-F1
#
_cell.length_a   1.000
_cell.length_b   1.000
_cell.length_c   1.000
_cell.angle_alpha   90.00
_cell.angle_beta   90.00
_cell.angle_gamma   90.00
#
_symmetry.space_group_name_H-M   'P 1'
#
loop_
_entity.id
_entity.type
_entity.pdbx_description
1 polymer ?
#
loop_
_entity_poly.entity_id
_entity_poly.type
_entity_poly.pdbx_seq_one_letter_code
_entity_poly.pdbx_strand_id
1 'polypeptide(L)'
;MRYLSILIALLLVGCNNLSNADNSCQQPDLNIEYDFDNARVNECRRISDNLIVITITPENSPINNSPWYAFKASSLTEKTIEVVINYRGGDHRYQPKLTLDGNNWQAIEHQADKDSVRFNLSLSSKPVTVAAQEIITNDDYRQWMQQLARHDSVSYTTLGLSTQQREIGQLEITGQGNEWLVILGRQHPPEVTGALALLPFVEYLLQDNAQTRAFRQRFNILVIPDLNPDGVALGNWRHNANGVDLNRDWKEFKQIESWLVRDKLVSITQQGGKIVYAVDFHSTRHNVFYTMPGDYGLSPALLSQQWLGNLAQQAAPFVVTQKPGNNPDKGVFKQYIADAFGAHAITYEMGDHTDRTVITDIANQASETLMATLLATPAAAFEKTMPLSVDLLISASKVFVGDGSAGKALDIGICGELICAISERGEVDYQAARRITSEDLIVSPGFIDAHTHSLQELLSKDENANLNYLTQGVTTVVNGNDGSGPVDIKAMTQRLLNNGIGTNTALLVGHGSIRKQVLGLAERHAKTDEIKQMQALTEQAMSDGAIGLSSGLYYVPGIFADTAEVVALAKVAAKYNGIYDTHLRDESTFNIGFGEAVAEAIEIAKQADIHLHIAHIKALGVDVWGQSVPIIKQIEAGQQQGVSISADQYPWQASGTHLRSAVVPKWVMADSITAFHQRLNDPKLLPKIRAEIIENIRRRGGAEALLFTVSDDLALVGNTLEQVAKLRQQSVVETVIELVQGNKIRVASFNMSATDIENFMVKPWVVTSSDGTDGHPRKYASFPKKYRQYVVEKKLLSLAQFIMQSSAKTAQVLKLKKRGLLAVGNYADIVMFNPDKFSDQATFSQWNTLSQGVEYVMVNGQIAIDGGKFNNVFNGKVVK
;
A
#
# COMPACT_ATOMS: atom_id res chain seq x y z
N MET A 1 19.82 -38.68 16.35
CA MET A 1 20.83 -38.67 17.43
C MET A 1 20.57 -37.40 18.25
N ARG A 2 19.90 -37.38 19.42
CA ARG A 2 20.39 -37.68 20.80
C ARG A 2 21.77 -37.03 21.04
N TYR A 3 22.07 -36.10 21.97
CA TYR A 3 21.52 -35.41 23.17
C TYR A 3 22.28 -34.04 23.28
N LEU A 4 21.86 -32.94 23.93
CA LEU A 4 21.90 -32.60 25.39
C LEU A 4 21.72 -31.04 25.47
N SER A 5 20.69 -30.40 26.06
CA SER A 5 20.34 -30.08 27.48
C SER A 5 21.23 -29.05 28.23
N ILE A 6 20.55 -28.09 28.92
CA ILE A 6 20.93 -27.13 30.02
C ILE A 6 20.90 -25.63 29.55
N LEU A 7 19.95 -24.73 29.87
CA LEU A 7 19.25 -24.27 31.10
C LEU A 7 20.03 -23.23 31.95
N ILE A 8 19.72 -21.92 31.80
CA ILE A 8 19.75 -20.78 32.78
C ILE A 8 18.98 -19.61 32.08
N ALA A 9 17.73 -19.22 32.41
CA ALA A 9 17.14 -18.59 33.60
C ALA A 9 17.38 -17.06 33.74
N LEU A 10 16.26 -16.35 33.95
CA LEU A 10 16.05 -14.97 34.42
C LEU A 10 16.20 -13.78 33.44
N LEU A 11 15.06 -13.27 32.97
CA LEU A 11 14.57 -11.91 33.29
C LEU A 11 13.06 -11.82 33.04
N LEU A 12 12.31 -12.23 34.06
CA LEU A 12 10.91 -11.87 34.28
C LEU A 12 10.87 -10.39 34.71
N VAL A 13 10.37 -9.52 33.83
CA VAL A 13 9.84 -8.20 34.22
C VAL A 13 8.39 -8.18 33.79
N GLY A 14 7.52 -8.01 34.77
CA GLY A 14 6.11 -8.33 34.69
C GLY A 14 5.28 -7.37 33.85
N CYS A 15 4.41 -7.98 33.04
CA CYS A 15 3.06 -7.49 32.79
C CYS A 15 2.10 -8.60 33.21
N ASN A 16 1.98 -8.81 34.52
CA ASN A 16 0.80 -9.46 35.08
C ASN A 16 -0.13 -8.36 35.57
N ASN A 17 -1.40 -8.52 35.18
CA ASN A 17 -2.64 -8.01 35.78
C ASN A 17 -3.41 -7.04 34.89
N LEU A 18 -4.33 -7.60 34.11
CA LEU A 18 -5.73 -7.17 34.02
C LEU A 18 -6.59 -8.35 33.51
N SER A 19 -6.72 -9.39 34.33
CA SER A 19 -7.79 -10.39 34.20
C SER A 19 -8.10 -11.02 35.57
N ASN A 20 -8.42 -10.18 36.56
CA ASN A 20 -9.16 -10.66 37.74
C ASN A 20 -10.64 -10.38 37.49
N ALA A 21 -11.29 -11.22 36.69
CA ALA A 21 -12.69 -11.51 36.96
C ALA A 21 -12.68 -12.45 38.16
N ASP A 22 -12.91 -11.91 39.36
CA ASP A 22 -13.14 -12.76 40.53
C ASP A 22 -14.26 -13.75 40.18
N ASN A 23 -13.94 -15.05 40.15
CA ASN A 23 -14.90 -16.16 40.00
C ASN A 23 -15.77 -16.29 41.28
N SER A 24 -16.40 -15.19 41.72
CA SER A 24 -17.04 -15.10 43.04
C SER A 24 -18.41 -15.78 43.11
N CYS A 25 -18.91 -16.31 41.99
CA CYS A 25 -20.14 -17.11 41.92
C CYS A 25 -19.94 -18.62 42.00
N GLN A 26 -18.70 -19.11 41.92
CA GLN A 26 -18.41 -20.55 41.90
C GLN A 26 -18.55 -21.17 43.30
N GLN A 27 -19.23 -22.32 43.39
CA GLN A 27 -19.32 -23.16 44.58
C GLN A 27 -19.10 -24.63 44.22
N PRO A 28 -18.77 -25.50 45.19
CA PRO A 28 -18.77 -26.95 44.95
C PRO A 28 -20.09 -27.45 44.36
N ASP A 29 -21.22 -26.85 44.73
CA ASP A 29 -22.57 -27.24 44.33
C ASP A 29 -23.26 -26.26 43.35
N LEU A 30 -22.59 -25.20 42.87
CA LEU A 30 -23.16 -24.25 41.89
C LEU A 30 -22.06 -23.79 40.94
N ASN A 31 -22.25 -24.02 39.64
CA ASN A 31 -21.33 -23.61 38.60
C ASN A 31 -22.02 -22.61 37.65
N ILE A 32 -21.39 -21.45 37.46
CA ILE A 32 -21.78 -20.42 36.49
C ILE A 32 -20.63 -20.23 35.50
N GLU A 33 -20.79 -20.73 34.28
CA GLU A 33 -19.79 -20.69 33.21
C GLU A 33 -20.14 -19.60 32.20
N TYR A 34 -19.17 -18.78 31.82
CA TYR A 34 -19.32 -17.71 30.82
C TYR A 34 -18.03 -17.50 30.01
N ASP A 35 -17.16 -18.51 29.97
CA ASP A 35 -15.94 -18.53 29.15
C ASP A 35 -16.18 -19.40 27.91
N PHE A 36 -17.05 -18.91 27.03
CA PHE A 36 -17.35 -19.52 25.73
C PHE A 36 -17.77 -18.44 24.72
N ASP A 37 -17.65 -18.74 23.43
CA ASP A 37 -18.04 -17.81 22.36
C ASP A 37 -19.47 -17.30 22.57
N ASN A 38 -19.69 -16.01 22.31
CA ASN A 38 -20.98 -15.33 22.50
C ASN A 38 -21.35 -15.03 23.97
N ALA A 39 -20.59 -15.52 24.94
CA ALA A 39 -20.77 -15.15 26.34
C ALA A 39 -20.14 -13.78 26.66
N ARG A 40 -20.84 -13.02 27.50
CA ARG A 40 -20.32 -11.79 28.09
C ARG A 40 -20.88 -11.64 29.49
N VAL A 41 -19.99 -11.74 30.48
CA VAL A 41 -20.27 -11.45 31.88
C VAL A 41 -19.08 -10.65 32.42
N ASN A 42 -19.32 -9.44 32.88
CA ASN A 42 -18.24 -8.56 33.35
C ASN A 42 -17.94 -8.77 34.83
N GLU A 43 -18.94 -9.14 35.61
CA GLU A 43 -18.81 -9.45 37.03
C GLU A 43 -19.94 -10.38 37.46
N CYS A 44 -19.63 -11.40 38.26
CA CYS A 44 -20.62 -12.27 38.88
C CYS A 44 -20.37 -12.29 40.38
N ARG A 45 -21.38 -11.91 41.19
CA ARG A 45 -21.35 -11.88 42.65
C ARG A 45 -22.42 -12.77 43.26
N ARG A 46 -22.03 -13.55 44.26
CA ARG A 46 -22.96 -14.24 45.15
C ARG A 46 -23.39 -13.31 46.28
N ILE A 47 -24.70 -13.21 46.51
CA ILE A 47 -25.27 -12.46 47.64
C ILE A 47 -25.73 -13.41 48.74
N SER A 48 -26.29 -14.58 48.38
CA SER A 48 -26.63 -15.67 49.31
C SER A 48 -26.55 -17.04 48.62
N ASP A 49 -26.94 -18.13 49.29
CA ASP A 49 -26.94 -19.48 48.71
C ASP A 49 -27.81 -19.58 47.46
N ASN A 50 -28.91 -18.82 47.41
CA ASN A 50 -29.90 -18.84 46.35
C ASN A 50 -30.04 -17.49 45.61
N LEU A 51 -29.08 -16.57 45.73
CA LEU A 51 -29.10 -15.29 45.01
C LEU A 51 -27.73 -14.95 44.42
N ILE A 52 -27.70 -14.80 43.10
CA ILE A 52 -26.55 -14.29 42.36
C ILE A 52 -26.89 -13.00 41.61
N VAL A 53 -25.90 -12.13 41.48
CA VAL A 53 -25.97 -10.87 40.73
C VAL A 53 -24.89 -10.91 39.65
N ILE A 54 -25.30 -10.80 38.39
CA ILE A 54 -24.42 -10.72 37.22
C ILE A 54 -24.47 -9.29 36.71
N THR A 55 -23.32 -8.62 36.60
CA THR A 55 -23.21 -7.28 36.02
C THR A 55 -22.71 -7.34 34.60
N ILE A 56 -23.40 -6.64 33.71
CA ILE A 56 -23.07 -6.52 32.28
C ILE A 56 -22.77 -5.06 31.98
N THR A 57 -21.66 -4.81 31.29
CA THR A 57 -21.21 -3.49 30.82
C THR A 57 -20.94 -3.52 29.31
N PRO A 58 -21.14 -2.39 28.62
CA PRO A 58 -20.78 -2.30 27.21
C PRO A 58 -19.27 -2.51 27.00
N GLU A 59 -18.89 -2.89 25.78
CA GLU A 59 -17.49 -3.04 25.35
C GLU A 59 -16.72 -1.72 25.33
N ASN A 60 -17.40 -0.62 25.04
CA ASN A 60 -16.86 0.73 25.09
C ASN A 60 -18.01 1.74 25.12
N SER A 61 -17.69 3.03 25.11
CA SER A 61 -18.68 4.12 25.10
C SER A 61 -18.15 5.33 24.32
N PRO A 62 -19.02 6.13 23.68
CA PRO A 62 -20.49 6.01 23.62
C PRO A 62 -20.96 4.83 22.76
N ILE A 63 -22.12 4.26 23.08
CA ILE A 63 -22.69 3.10 22.40
C ILE A 63 -24.23 3.15 22.45
N ASN A 64 -24.90 2.62 21.42
CA ASN A 64 -26.35 2.46 21.48
C ASN A 64 -26.72 1.29 22.38
N ASN A 65 -27.68 1.52 23.27
CA ASN A 65 -28.08 0.57 24.31
C ASN A 65 -28.62 -0.77 23.73
N SER A 66 -27.82 -1.84 23.85
CA SER A 66 -28.12 -3.20 23.35
C SER A 66 -27.46 -4.26 24.26
N PRO A 67 -27.83 -4.34 25.54
CA PRO A 67 -27.10 -5.14 26.51
C PRO A 67 -27.16 -6.63 26.20
N TRP A 68 -25.99 -7.23 25.97
CA TRP A 68 -25.84 -8.65 25.67
C TRP A 68 -25.23 -9.44 26.83
N TYR A 69 -25.73 -10.65 27.05
CA TYR A 69 -25.15 -11.62 27.97
C TYR A 69 -25.53 -13.03 27.55
N ALA A 70 -24.66 -13.98 27.89
CA ALA A 70 -24.94 -15.41 27.92
C ALA A 70 -24.07 -16.08 28.99
N PHE A 71 -24.61 -17.08 29.66
CA PHE A 71 -23.92 -17.91 30.64
C PHE A 71 -24.60 -19.28 30.75
N LYS A 72 -23.89 -20.27 31.28
CA LYS A 72 -24.45 -21.57 31.66
C LYS A 72 -24.51 -21.69 33.17
N ALA A 73 -25.56 -22.29 33.70
CA ALA A 73 -25.74 -22.53 35.11
C ALA A 73 -26.01 -24.02 35.38
N SER A 74 -25.40 -24.60 36.41
CA SER A 74 -25.64 -25.98 36.85
C SER A 74 -25.42 -26.12 38.35
N SER A 75 -26.00 -27.15 38.96
CA SER A 75 -25.89 -27.45 40.39
C SER A 75 -25.73 -28.94 40.64
N LEU A 76 -24.96 -29.38 41.65
CA LEU A 76 -24.85 -30.81 41.94
C LEU A 76 -26.13 -31.37 42.56
N THR A 77 -26.86 -30.53 43.29
CA THR A 77 -28.17 -30.81 43.88
C THR A 77 -29.28 -30.03 43.17
N GLU A 78 -30.50 -30.60 43.11
CA GLU A 78 -31.65 -29.86 42.58
C GLU A 78 -31.98 -28.68 43.50
N LYS A 79 -31.97 -27.47 42.93
CA LYS A 79 -32.33 -26.24 43.66
C LYS A 79 -32.79 -25.15 42.71
N THR A 80 -33.48 -24.16 43.26
CA THR A 80 -33.87 -22.94 42.55
C THR A 80 -33.05 -21.77 43.08
N ILE A 81 -32.44 -21.00 42.18
CA ILE A 81 -31.73 -19.76 42.51
C ILE A 81 -32.43 -18.57 41.86
N GLU A 82 -32.36 -17.42 42.52
CA GLU A 82 -32.68 -16.12 41.94
C GLU A 82 -31.42 -15.55 41.27
N VAL A 83 -31.58 -15.08 40.04
CA VAL A 83 -30.53 -14.40 39.26
C VAL A 83 -30.97 -12.97 39.02
N VAL A 84 -30.10 -12.01 39.30
CA VAL A 84 -30.29 -10.59 38.97
C VAL A 84 -29.22 -10.20 37.95
N ILE A 85 -29.62 -9.79 36.76
CA ILE A 85 -28.75 -9.15 35.78
C ILE A 85 -28.82 -7.64 35.99
N ASN A 86 -27.68 -7.01 36.22
CA ASN A 86 -27.52 -5.57 36.40
C ASN A 86 -26.81 -4.96 35.18
N TYR A 87 -27.43 -3.99 34.53
CA TYR A 87 -26.89 -3.32 33.35
C TYR A 87 -26.20 -2.01 33.75
N ARG A 88 -24.86 -2.02 33.78
CA ARG A 88 -24.10 -0.80 34.07
C ARG A 88 -23.80 -0.05 32.78
N GLY A 89 -24.42 1.12 32.63
CA GLY A 89 -24.28 1.97 31.44
C GLY A 89 -25.29 1.69 30.33
N GLY A 90 -26.39 0.99 30.64
CA GLY A 90 -27.47 0.69 29.71
C GLY A 90 -28.78 0.34 30.42
N ASP A 91 -29.85 0.22 29.64
CA ASP A 91 -31.19 -0.15 30.11
C ASP A 91 -31.55 -1.56 29.61
N HIS A 92 -32.37 -2.29 30.38
CA HIS A 92 -32.95 -3.56 29.98
C HIS A 92 -33.63 -3.46 28.60
N ARG A 93 -33.43 -4.49 27.78
CA ARG A 93 -33.96 -4.57 26.41
C ARG A 93 -34.59 -5.92 26.08
N TYR A 94 -33.95 -7.02 26.48
CA TYR A 94 -34.31 -8.35 26.01
C TYR A 94 -34.93 -9.22 27.10
N GLN A 95 -36.01 -9.91 26.76
CA GLN A 95 -36.57 -10.96 27.61
C GLN A 95 -35.56 -12.11 27.74
N PRO A 96 -35.09 -12.44 28.96
CA PRO A 96 -34.17 -13.56 29.18
C PRO A 96 -34.75 -14.85 28.62
N LYS A 97 -33.92 -15.66 27.96
CA LYS A 97 -34.27 -16.98 27.43
C LYS A 97 -33.34 -18.04 27.99
N LEU A 98 -33.82 -19.28 28.11
CA LEU A 98 -33.01 -20.44 28.47
C LEU A 98 -33.14 -21.58 27.48
N THR A 99 -32.14 -22.46 27.45
CA THR A 99 -32.16 -23.74 26.73
C THR A 99 -31.37 -24.81 27.46
N LEU A 100 -31.78 -26.07 27.32
CA LEU A 100 -31.09 -27.25 27.85
C LEU A 100 -30.28 -28.00 26.78
N ASP A 101 -30.56 -27.73 25.50
CA ASP A 101 -30.01 -28.49 24.37
C ASP A 101 -29.38 -27.59 23.29
N GLY A 102 -29.38 -26.27 23.50
CA GLY A 102 -28.84 -25.28 22.56
C GLY A 102 -29.81 -24.86 21.46
N ASN A 103 -30.87 -25.62 21.22
CA ASN A 103 -31.75 -25.47 20.06
C ASN A 103 -33.15 -24.97 20.44
N ASN A 104 -33.70 -25.52 21.53
CA ASN A 104 -35.03 -25.20 22.00
C ASN A 104 -34.93 -24.13 23.09
N TRP A 105 -35.20 -22.88 22.70
CA TRP A 105 -35.15 -21.72 23.58
C TRP A 105 -36.53 -21.40 24.15
N GLN A 106 -36.58 -21.13 25.45
CA GLN A 106 -37.80 -20.77 26.17
C GLN A 106 -37.59 -19.45 26.89
N ALA A 107 -38.58 -18.56 26.78
CA ALA A 107 -38.58 -17.32 27.54
C ALA A 107 -38.71 -17.61 29.04
N ILE A 108 -37.98 -16.83 29.85
CA ILE A 108 -38.02 -16.93 31.31
C ILE A 108 -38.99 -15.88 31.84
N GLU A 109 -39.86 -16.28 32.77
CA GLU A 109 -40.64 -15.34 33.55
C GLU A 109 -39.71 -14.49 34.42
N HIS A 110 -39.85 -13.17 34.32
CA HIS A 110 -38.90 -12.23 34.93
C HIS A 110 -39.61 -10.96 35.39
N GLN A 111 -38.96 -10.24 36.30
CA GLN A 111 -39.31 -8.86 36.64
C GLN A 111 -38.17 -7.97 36.16
N ALA A 112 -38.49 -6.89 35.46
CA ALA A 112 -37.50 -5.96 34.93
C ALA A 112 -37.73 -4.56 35.48
N ASP A 113 -36.64 -3.93 35.91
CA ASP A 113 -36.53 -2.49 36.10
C ASP A 113 -35.82 -1.86 34.89
N LYS A 114 -35.59 -0.55 34.94
CA LYS A 114 -34.88 0.15 33.86
C LYS A 114 -33.49 -0.43 33.62
N ASP A 115 -32.72 -0.68 34.67
CA ASP A 115 -31.30 -1.07 34.64
C ASP A 115 -31.04 -2.47 35.20
N SER A 116 -32.06 -3.26 35.47
CA SER A 116 -31.88 -4.64 35.92
C SER A 116 -33.03 -5.57 35.53
N VAL A 117 -32.75 -6.88 35.51
CA VAL A 117 -33.77 -7.92 35.37
C VAL A 117 -33.51 -9.04 36.36
N ARG A 118 -34.57 -9.57 36.98
CA ARG A 118 -34.51 -10.66 37.96
C ARG A 118 -35.42 -11.81 37.56
N PHE A 119 -34.93 -13.03 37.71
CA PHE A 119 -35.66 -14.25 37.38
C PHE A 119 -35.16 -15.45 38.20
N ASN A 120 -36.00 -16.49 38.30
CA ASN A 120 -35.64 -17.73 38.98
C ASN A 120 -35.15 -18.78 37.98
N LEU A 121 -34.12 -19.53 38.34
CA LEU A 121 -33.60 -20.67 37.58
C LEU A 121 -33.65 -21.93 38.43
N SER A 122 -34.30 -22.96 37.91
CA SER A 122 -34.24 -24.32 38.45
C SER A 122 -33.03 -25.04 37.88
N LEU A 123 -32.12 -25.46 38.75
CA LEU A 123 -30.84 -26.05 38.39
C LEU A 123 -30.78 -27.52 38.80
N SER A 124 -30.06 -28.29 37.99
CA SER A 124 -29.68 -29.69 38.24
C SER A 124 -28.24 -29.90 37.76
N SER A 125 -27.76 -31.15 37.80
CA SER A 125 -26.43 -31.48 37.29
C SER A 125 -26.29 -31.29 35.78
N LYS A 126 -27.42 -31.14 35.06
CA LYS A 126 -27.44 -30.77 33.65
C LYS A 126 -27.35 -29.23 33.53
N PRO A 127 -26.35 -28.70 32.81
CA PRO A 127 -26.26 -27.26 32.57
C PRO A 127 -27.47 -26.72 31.79
N VAL A 128 -27.96 -25.57 32.21
CA VAL A 128 -28.90 -24.73 31.46
C VAL A 128 -28.16 -23.51 30.94
N THR A 129 -28.28 -23.22 29.65
CA THR A 129 -27.76 -22.00 29.05
C THR A 129 -28.82 -20.91 29.16
N VAL A 130 -28.42 -19.71 29.59
CA VAL A 130 -29.28 -18.53 29.72
C VAL A 130 -28.64 -17.38 28.95
N ALA A 131 -29.44 -16.64 28.19
CA ALA A 131 -28.95 -15.53 27.37
C ALA A 131 -30.01 -14.44 27.19
N ALA A 132 -29.55 -13.26 26.75
CA ALA A 132 -30.40 -12.13 26.40
C ALA A 132 -31.33 -12.47 25.21
N GLN A 133 -30.82 -13.19 24.21
CA GLN A 133 -31.59 -13.81 23.13
C GLN A 133 -31.00 -15.19 22.80
N GLU A 134 -31.65 -15.89 21.86
CA GLU A 134 -31.14 -17.15 21.32
C GLU A 134 -29.72 -16.97 20.78
N ILE A 135 -28.85 -17.95 21.01
CA ILE A 135 -27.46 -17.87 20.57
C ILE A 135 -27.37 -18.41 19.15
N ILE A 136 -26.76 -17.62 18.27
CA ILE A 136 -26.28 -18.03 16.95
C ILE A 136 -24.80 -17.65 16.91
N THR A 137 -23.94 -18.65 16.81
CA THR A 137 -22.49 -18.52 16.82
C THR A 137 -21.92 -18.42 15.40
N ASN A 138 -20.65 -18.05 15.29
CA ASN A 138 -19.93 -18.08 14.02
C ASN A 138 -19.89 -19.49 13.42
N ASP A 139 -19.88 -20.53 14.26
CA ASP A 139 -19.88 -21.91 13.79
C ASP A 139 -21.24 -22.33 13.24
N ASP A 140 -22.34 -21.85 13.82
CA ASP A 140 -23.69 -22.07 13.29
C ASP A 140 -23.82 -21.50 11.87
N TYR A 141 -23.31 -20.29 11.64
CA TYR A 141 -23.27 -19.70 10.29
C TYR A 141 -22.40 -20.53 9.33
N ARG A 142 -21.23 -20.99 9.78
CA ARG A 142 -20.34 -21.84 8.98
C ARG A 142 -21.03 -23.14 8.57
N GLN A 143 -21.63 -23.84 9.54
CA GLN A 143 -22.34 -25.11 9.30
C GLN A 143 -23.54 -24.91 8.37
N TRP A 144 -24.31 -23.84 8.58
CA TRP A 144 -25.43 -23.48 7.71
C TRP A 144 -24.98 -23.20 6.27
N MET A 145 -23.94 -22.40 6.07
CA MET A 145 -23.37 -22.13 4.74
C MET A 145 -22.86 -23.42 4.07
N GLN A 146 -22.16 -24.29 4.82
CA GLN A 146 -21.70 -25.58 4.32
C GLN A 146 -22.86 -26.51 3.94
N GLN A 147 -23.97 -26.47 4.67
CA GLN A 147 -25.17 -27.22 4.33
C GLN A 147 -25.79 -26.73 3.02
N LEU A 148 -25.91 -25.41 2.84
CA LEU A 148 -26.45 -24.83 1.60
C LEU A 148 -25.54 -25.06 0.39
N ALA A 149 -24.21 -25.07 0.59
CA ALA A 149 -23.23 -25.36 -0.45
C ALA A 149 -23.29 -26.81 -0.99
N ARG A 150 -24.12 -27.69 -0.40
CA ARG A 150 -24.43 -29.01 -0.99
C ARG A 150 -25.34 -28.91 -2.21
N HIS A 151 -25.99 -27.76 -2.42
CA HIS A 151 -26.76 -27.50 -3.62
C HIS A 151 -25.80 -27.08 -4.76
N ASP A 152 -25.91 -27.72 -5.92
CA ASP A 152 -24.92 -27.59 -7.03
C ASP A 152 -24.67 -26.16 -7.52
N SER A 153 -25.66 -25.27 -7.37
CA SER A 153 -25.55 -23.86 -7.79
C SER A 153 -24.98 -22.93 -6.72
N VAL A 154 -24.52 -23.45 -5.57
CA VAL A 154 -24.08 -22.65 -4.42
C VAL A 154 -22.59 -22.89 -4.16
N SER A 155 -21.82 -21.82 -4.17
CA SER A 155 -20.41 -21.81 -3.78
C SER A 155 -20.26 -21.18 -2.39
N TYR A 156 -19.55 -21.86 -1.49
CA TYR A 156 -19.14 -21.31 -0.20
C TYR A 156 -17.64 -21.02 -0.22
N THR A 157 -17.28 -19.76 0.02
CA THR A 157 -15.87 -19.33 0.13
C THR A 157 -15.68 -18.35 1.28
N THR A 158 -14.42 -18.18 1.70
CA THR A 158 -14.05 -17.13 2.64
C THR A 158 -13.84 -15.83 1.87
N LEU A 159 -14.62 -14.79 2.20
CA LEU A 159 -14.49 -13.44 1.64
C LEU A 159 -13.18 -12.80 2.10
N GLY A 160 -12.83 -12.99 3.37
CA GLY A 160 -11.58 -12.55 3.97
C GLY A 160 -11.55 -12.82 5.47
N LEU A 161 -10.58 -12.22 6.15
CA LEU A 161 -10.39 -12.35 7.60
C LEU A 161 -10.75 -11.05 8.31
N SER A 162 -11.45 -11.16 9.45
CA SER A 162 -11.78 -10.06 10.36
C SER A 162 -10.54 -9.50 11.06
N THR A 163 -10.74 -8.45 11.86
CA THR A 163 -9.70 -7.83 12.69
C THR A 163 -8.94 -8.86 13.54
N GLN A 164 -9.63 -9.80 14.20
CA GLN A 164 -9.01 -10.88 14.98
C GLN A 164 -8.79 -12.17 14.20
N GLN A 165 -8.70 -12.09 12.87
CA GLN A 165 -8.38 -13.22 11.99
C GLN A 165 -9.44 -14.33 11.98
N ARG A 166 -10.72 -14.01 12.24
CA ARG A 166 -11.83 -14.94 12.04
C ARG A 166 -12.33 -14.84 10.60
N GLU A 167 -12.77 -15.95 10.05
CA GLU A 167 -13.27 -15.98 8.68
C GLU A 167 -14.61 -15.24 8.56
N ILE A 168 -14.70 -14.38 7.54
CA ILE A 168 -15.96 -13.83 7.05
C ILE A 168 -16.36 -14.67 5.85
N GLY A 169 -17.37 -15.54 6.03
CA GLY A 169 -17.84 -16.43 4.99
C GLY A 169 -18.80 -15.73 4.02
N GLN A 170 -18.81 -16.18 2.77
CA GLN A 170 -19.78 -15.78 1.76
C GLN A 170 -20.36 -16.98 1.01
N LEU A 171 -21.63 -16.88 0.61
CA LEU A 171 -22.24 -17.75 -0.40
C LEU A 171 -22.41 -16.99 -1.70
N GLU A 172 -22.08 -17.64 -2.81
CA GLU A 172 -22.46 -17.18 -4.15
C GLU A 172 -23.38 -18.21 -4.79
N ILE A 173 -24.58 -17.78 -5.15
CA ILE A 173 -25.56 -18.57 -5.90
C ILE A 173 -25.54 -18.03 -7.33
N THR A 174 -24.88 -18.73 -8.23
CA THR A 174 -24.61 -18.22 -9.59
C THR A 174 -25.60 -18.78 -10.61
N GLY A 175 -26.20 -17.88 -11.39
CA GLY A 175 -27.08 -18.14 -12.52
C GLY A 175 -26.40 -17.87 -13.87
N GLN A 176 -27.22 -17.60 -14.89
CA GLN A 176 -26.75 -17.25 -16.25
C GLN A 176 -26.78 -15.74 -16.53
N GLY A 177 -27.51 -14.96 -15.74
CA GLY A 177 -27.57 -13.51 -15.89
C GLY A 177 -26.44 -12.77 -15.19
N ASN A 178 -26.40 -11.45 -15.38
CA ASN A 178 -25.43 -10.56 -14.76
C ASN A 178 -26.03 -9.68 -13.65
N GLU A 179 -27.31 -9.85 -13.31
CA GLU A 179 -27.98 -9.08 -12.26
C GLU A 179 -27.74 -9.75 -10.89
N TRP A 180 -27.45 -8.97 -9.85
CA TRP A 180 -27.05 -9.45 -8.52
C TRP A 180 -27.98 -8.94 -7.41
N LEU A 181 -28.46 -9.87 -6.58
CA LEU A 181 -29.04 -9.61 -5.28
C LEU A 181 -27.97 -9.76 -4.19
N VAL A 182 -27.84 -8.76 -3.32
CA VAL A 182 -26.89 -8.80 -2.19
C VAL A 182 -27.66 -8.96 -0.88
N ILE A 183 -27.24 -9.91 -0.05
CA ILE A 183 -27.83 -10.18 1.26
C ILE A 183 -26.72 -10.07 2.31
N LEU A 184 -26.91 -9.18 3.28
CA LEU A 184 -25.97 -8.90 4.36
C LEU A 184 -26.68 -9.11 5.71
N GLY A 185 -25.95 -9.56 6.72
CA GLY A 185 -26.47 -9.64 8.08
C GLY A 185 -25.42 -9.52 9.17
N ARG A 186 -25.92 -9.42 10.40
CA ARG A 186 -25.15 -9.49 11.65
C ARG A 186 -24.02 -8.46 11.75
N GLN A 187 -24.30 -7.22 11.37
CA GLN A 187 -23.35 -6.12 11.61
C GLN A 187 -23.21 -5.81 13.10
N HIS A 188 -24.29 -5.95 13.88
CA HIS A 188 -24.22 -5.91 15.34
C HIS A 188 -24.42 -7.31 15.94
N PRO A 189 -23.63 -7.69 16.97
CA PRO A 189 -23.68 -9.04 17.53
C PRO A 189 -25.02 -9.48 18.14
N PRO A 190 -25.82 -8.61 18.80
CA PRO A 190 -27.10 -9.02 19.40
C PRO A 190 -28.28 -9.18 18.43
N GLU A 191 -28.08 -9.04 17.12
CA GLU A 191 -29.17 -8.98 16.12
C GLU A 191 -29.67 -10.37 15.70
N VAL A 192 -30.15 -11.11 16.69
CA VAL A 192 -30.58 -12.50 16.56
C VAL A 192 -31.87 -12.63 15.77
N THR A 193 -32.87 -11.78 16.00
CA THR A 193 -34.14 -11.85 15.24
C THR A 193 -33.96 -11.49 13.77
N GLY A 194 -33.02 -10.60 13.45
CA GLY A 194 -32.60 -10.32 12.07
C GLY A 194 -31.92 -11.53 11.43
N ALA A 195 -31.02 -12.20 12.15
CA ALA A 195 -30.41 -13.45 11.69
C ALA A 195 -31.46 -14.56 11.47
N LEU A 196 -32.41 -14.72 12.40
CA LEU A 196 -33.52 -15.68 12.26
C LEU A 196 -34.44 -15.38 11.07
N ALA A 197 -34.46 -14.15 10.56
CA ALA A 197 -35.14 -13.81 9.31
C ALA A 197 -34.26 -14.07 8.08
N LEU A 198 -32.95 -13.77 8.16
CA LEU A 198 -32.00 -13.97 7.06
C LEU A 198 -31.94 -15.43 6.63
N LEU A 199 -31.81 -16.36 7.57
CA LEU A 199 -31.62 -17.79 7.29
C LEU A 199 -32.78 -18.37 6.44
N PRO A 200 -34.05 -18.32 6.87
CA PRO A 200 -35.17 -18.81 6.05
C PRO A 200 -35.38 -18.01 4.77
N PHE A 201 -35.07 -16.70 4.76
CA PHE A 201 -35.15 -15.90 3.54
C PHE A 201 -34.23 -16.45 2.43
N VAL A 202 -32.98 -16.80 2.80
CA VAL A 202 -32.00 -17.39 1.86
C VAL A 202 -32.34 -18.84 1.53
N GLU A 203 -32.79 -19.64 2.50
CA GLU A 203 -33.26 -21.01 2.27
C GLU A 203 -34.42 -21.06 1.27
N TYR A 204 -35.35 -20.10 1.34
CA TYR A 204 -36.46 -20.00 0.40
C TYR A 204 -35.97 -19.77 -1.04
N LEU A 205 -34.91 -18.97 -1.24
CA LEU A 205 -34.30 -18.74 -2.56
C LEU A 205 -33.75 -20.02 -3.20
N LEU A 206 -33.49 -21.06 -2.41
CA LEU A 206 -32.93 -22.35 -2.84
C LEU A 206 -33.98 -23.47 -2.96
N GLN A 207 -35.24 -23.21 -2.59
CA GLN A 207 -36.29 -24.20 -2.81
C GLN A 207 -36.40 -24.59 -4.29
N ASP A 208 -36.97 -25.77 -4.55
CA ASP A 208 -37.14 -26.27 -5.92
C ASP A 208 -38.57 -26.06 -6.41
N ASN A 209 -38.89 -24.82 -6.79
CA ASN A 209 -40.16 -24.47 -7.42
C ASN A 209 -39.95 -23.62 -8.69
N ALA A 210 -41.02 -23.38 -9.45
CA ALA A 210 -40.91 -22.70 -10.74
C ALA A 210 -40.35 -21.27 -10.63
N GLN A 211 -40.76 -20.52 -9.61
CA GLN A 211 -40.33 -19.14 -9.40
C GLN A 211 -38.86 -19.05 -8.99
N THR A 212 -38.44 -19.84 -8.02
CA THR A 212 -37.07 -19.88 -7.50
C THR A 212 -36.07 -20.35 -8.56
N ARG A 213 -36.44 -21.34 -9.40
CA ARG A 213 -35.63 -21.72 -10.57
C ARG A 213 -35.49 -20.58 -11.58
N ALA A 214 -36.59 -19.90 -11.93
CA ALA A 214 -36.54 -18.75 -12.82
C ALA A 214 -35.70 -17.60 -12.24
N PHE A 215 -35.81 -17.37 -10.92
CA PHE A 215 -35.02 -16.37 -10.20
C PHE A 215 -33.53 -16.68 -10.29
N ARG A 216 -33.10 -17.89 -9.91
CA ARG A 216 -31.69 -18.32 -9.96
C ARG A 216 -31.14 -18.45 -11.39
N GLN A 217 -31.98 -18.54 -12.42
CA GLN A 217 -31.52 -18.47 -13.81
C GLN A 217 -31.10 -17.04 -14.19
N ARG A 218 -31.82 -16.03 -13.70
CA ARG A 218 -31.62 -14.63 -14.07
C ARG A 218 -30.70 -13.87 -13.12
N PHE A 219 -30.85 -14.09 -11.81
CA PHE A 219 -30.14 -13.34 -10.78
C PHE A 219 -29.07 -14.21 -10.11
N ASN A 220 -27.88 -13.63 -9.98
CA ASN A 220 -26.85 -14.10 -9.06
C ASN A 220 -27.16 -13.58 -7.65
N ILE A 221 -26.75 -14.30 -6.62
CA ILE A 221 -27.00 -13.90 -5.23
C ILE A 221 -25.70 -13.98 -4.44
N LEU A 222 -25.31 -12.88 -3.81
CA LEU A 222 -24.21 -12.83 -2.84
C LEU A 222 -24.79 -12.77 -1.43
N VAL A 223 -24.42 -13.70 -0.56
CA VAL A 223 -24.85 -13.73 0.84
C VAL A 223 -23.64 -13.64 1.75
N ILE A 224 -23.65 -12.66 2.66
CA ILE A 224 -22.65 -12.50 3.72
C ILE A 224 -23.43 -12.46 5.04
N PRO A 225 -23.69 -13.63 5.65
CA PRO A 225 -24.67 -13.76 6.72
C PRO A 225 -24.15 -13.27 8.08
N ASP A 226 -22.82 -13.23 8.25
CA ASP A 226 -22.15 -12.74 9.44
C ASP A 226 -20.97 -11.81 9.10
N LEU A 227 -21.23 -10.49 9.14
CA LEU A 227 -20.18 -9.49 8.88
C LEU A 227 -19.28 -9.24 10.10
N ASN A 228 -19.76 -9.51 11.32
CA ASN A 228 -19.07 -9.16 12.56
C ASN A 228 -18.74 -10.40 13.41
N PRO A 229 -17.96 -11.36 12.88
CA PRO A 229 -17.67 -12.60 13.60
C PRO A 229 -16.89 -12.35 14.90
N ASP A 230 -16.12 -11.26 14.97
CA ASP A 230 -15.38 -10.91 16.18
C ASP A 230 -16.30 -10.41 17.30
N GLY A 231 -17.20 -9.48 16.97
CA GLY A 231 -18.16 -8.98 17.95
C GLY A 231 -19.10 -10.09 18.45
N VAL A 232 -19.50 -11.01 17.57
CA VAL A 232 -20.30 -12.21 17.91
C VAL A 232 -19.54 -13.10 18.87
N ALA A 233 -18.30 -13.47 18.58
CA ALA A 233 -17.49 -14.32 19.46
C ALA A 233 -17.28 -13.67 20.84
N LEU A 234 -17.08 -12.35 20.90
CA LEU A 234 -16.85 -11.61 22.14
C LEU A 234 -18.13 -11.25 22.93
N GLY A 235 -19.32 -11.56 22.39
CA GLY A 235 -20.59 -11.17 23.00
C GLY A 235 -20.77 -9.66 23.14
N ASN A 236 -20.21 -8.86 22.22
CA ASN A 236 -20.29 -7.40 22.26
C ASN A 236 -21.75 -6.90 22.12
N TRP A 237 -22.05 -5.73 22.66
CA TRP A 237 -23.38 -5.12 22.57
C TRP A 237 -23.66 -4.58 21.17
N ARG A 238 -22.63 -4.11 20.45
CA ARG A 238 -22.83 -3.49 19.14
C ARG A 238 -21.63 -3.55 18.22
N HIS A 239 -20.43 -3.35 18.75
CA HIS A 239 -19.25 -3.04 17.97
C HIS A 239 -18.43 -4.29 17.60
N ASN A 240 -17.58 -4.14 16.58
CA ASN A 240 -16.54 -5.14 16.26
C ASN A 240 -15.40 -5.13 17.30
N ALA A 241 -14.34 -5.91 17.03
CA ALA A 241 -13.17 -5.99 17.91
C ALA A 241 -12.45 -4.64 18.16
N ASN A 242 -12.53 -3.70 17.22
CA ASN A 242 -11.93 -2.36 17.36
C ASN A 242 -12.85 -1.37 18.10
N GLY A 243 -14.02 -1.80 18.55
CA GLY A 243 -14.98 -0.91 19.20
C GLY A 243 -15.69 0.03 18.22
N VAL A 244 -15.82 -0.36 16.95
CA VAL A 244 -16.51 0.41 15.90
C VAL A 244 -17.87 -0.21 15.55
N ASP A 245 -18.87 0.64 15.37
CA ASP A 245 -20.18 0.28 14.79
C ASP A 245 -20.01 0.07 13.29
N LEU A 246 -20.04 -1.19 12.83
CA LEU A 246 -19.86 -1.50 11.41
C LEU A 246 -20.95 -0.87 10.53
N ASN A 247 -22.16 -0.66 11.06
CA ASN A 247 -23.22 0.05 10.34
C ASN A 247 -23.01 1.57 10.33
N ARG A 248 -21.81 2.07 10.64
CA ARG A 248 -21.37 3.46 10.45
C ARG A 248 -20.13 3.59 9.59
N ASP A 249 -19.61 2.48 9.07
CA ASP A 249 -18.33 2.44 8.36
C ASP A 249 -18.47 2.39 6.82
N TRP A 250 -19.70 2.42 6.28
CA TRP A 250 -19.98 2.33 4.84
C TRP A 250 -19.74 3.62 4.05
N LYS A 251 -18.89 4.51 4.56
CA LYS A 251 -18.48 5.75 3.88
C LYS A 251 -16.96 5.83 3.78
N GLU A 252 -16.27 5.67 4.91
CA GLU A 252 -14.81 5.77 4.98
C GLU A 252 -14.10 4.43 4.89
N PHE A 253 -14.81 3.30 5.12
CA PHE A 253 -14.27 1.93 5.05
C PHE A 253 -12.99 1.76 5.88
N LYS A 254 -13.04 2.17 7.15
CA LYS A 254 -11.91 2.10 8.07
C LYS A 254 -11.71 0.71 8.65
N GLN A 255 -12.75 -0.13 8.63
CA GLN A 255 -12.73 -1.49 9.15
C GLN A 255 -12.51 -2.50 8.02
N ILE A 256 -11.73 -3.55 8.29
CA ILE A 256 -11.44 -4.58 7.28
C ILE A 256 -12.72 -5.33 6.87
N GLU A 257 -13.65 -5.51 7.80
CA GLU A 257 -14.92 -6.21 7.57
C GLU A 257 -15.75 -5.52 6.47
N SER A 258 -16.00 -4.21 6.58
CA SER A 258 -16.76 -3.43 5.58
C SER A 258 -15.98 -3.27 4.27
N TRP A 259 -14.65 -3.11 4.36
CA TRP A 259 -13.77 -2.99 3.20
C TRP A 259 -13.83 -4.25 2.32
N LEU A 260 -13.78 -5.45 2.92
CA LEU A 260 -13.87 -6.70 2.16
C LEU A 260 -15.17 -6.79 1.35
N VAL A 261 -16.30 -6.37 1.93
CA VAL A 261 -17.58 -6.35 1.21
C VAL A 261 -17.55 -5.33 0.07
N ARG A 262 -17.05 -4.12 0.32
CA ARG A 262 -16.90 -3.08 -0.71
C ARG A 262 -16.11 -3.60 -1.91
N ASP A 263 -14.96 -4.20 -1.67
CA ASP A 263 -14.09 -4.70 -2.75
C ASP A 263 -14.74 -5.85 -3.51
N LYS A 264 -15.49 -6.71 -2.83
CA LYS A 264 -16.27 -7.76 -3.50
C LYS A 264 -17.35 -7.19 -4.41
N LEU A 265 -18.11 -6.21 -3.94
CA LEU A 265 -19.17 -5.57 -4.73
C LEU A 265 -18.60 -4.81 -5.93
N VAL A 266 -17.50 -4.08 -5.74
CA VAL A 266 -16.78 -3.41 -6.84
C VAL A 266 -16.22 -4.43 -7.84
N SER A 267 -15.67 -5.55 -7.36
CA SER A 267 -15.18 -6.62 -8.24
C SER A 267 -16.30 -7.24 -9.07
N ILE A 268 -17.50 -7.41 -8.50
CA ILE A 268 -18.67 -7.92 -9.23
C ILE A 268 -19.01 -6.99 -10.39
N THR A 269 -19.03 -5.68 -10.15
CA THR A 269 -19.39 -4.71 -11.20
C THR A 269 -18.31 -4.57 -12.27
N GLN A 270 -17.03 -4.63 -11.89
CA GLN A 270 -15.91 -4.67 -12.82
C GLN A 270 -15.93 -5.89 -13.76
N GLN A 271 -16.54 -7.00 -13.32
CA GLN A 271 -16.70 -8.22 -14.13
C GLN A 271 -17.99 -8.22 -14.98
N GLY A 272 -18.65 -7.06 -15.10
CA GLY A 272 -19.90 -6.90 -15.86
C GLY A 272 -21.16 -7.28 -15.09
N GLY A 273 -21.04 -7.60 -13.79
CA GLY A 273 -22.17 -7.78 -12.89
C GLY A 273 -22.88 -6.47 -12.57
N LYS A 274 -24.15 -6.54 -12.21
CA LYS A 274 -24.98 -5.39 -11.88
C LYS A 274 -25.71 -5.64 -10.57
N ILE A 275 -25.36 -4.91 -9.52
CA ILE A 275 -26.12 -4.96 -8.28
C ILE A 275 -27.49 -4.32 -8.54
N VAL A 276 -28.58 -5.07 -8.37
CA VAL A 276 -29.94 -4.59 -8.65
C VAL A 276 -30.76 -4.37 -7.38
N TYR A 277 -30.41 -5.08 -6.31
CA TYR A 277 -31.08 -4.95 -5.02
C TYR A 277 -30.17 -5.43 -3.88
N ALA A 278 -30.31 -4.85 -2.68
CA ALA A 278 -29.68 -5.38 -1.48
C ALA A 278 -30.61 -5.42 -0.26
N VAL A 279 -30.42 -6.42 0.60
CA VAL A 279 -31.14 -6.59 1.85
C VAL A 279 -30.16 -6.75 3.00
N ASP A 280 -30.30 -5.91 4.02
CA ASP A 280 -29.44 -5.88 5.20
C ASP A 280 -30.28 -6.17 6.45
N PHE A 281 -30.04 -7.32 7.07
CA PHE A 281 -30.84 -7.85 8.15
C PHE A 281 -30.34 -7.40 9.53
N HIS A 282 -31.26 -6.88 10.33
CA HIS A 282 -31.00 -6.25 11.62
C HIS A 282 -32.08 -6.59 12.66
N SER A 283 -31.89 -6.18 13.92
CA SER A 283 -32.88 -6.32 15.00
C SER A 283 -33.16 -5.01 15.70
N THR A 284 -34.43 -4.77 16.02
CA THR A 284 -34.89 -3.57 16.72
C THR A 284 -36.10 -3.87 17.59
N ARG A 285 -36.71 -2.88 18.23
CA ARG A 285 -37.88 -3.09 19.10
C ARG A 285 -39.20 -3.32 18.35
N HIS A 286 -39.20 -3.13 17.02
CA HIS A 286 -40.38 -3.11 16.17
C HIS A 286 -40.10 -3.79 14.84
N ASN A 287 -41.12 -4.32 14.17
CA ASN A 287 -40.96 -4.84 12.82
C ASN A 287 -41.00 -3.66 11.82
N VAL A 288 -39.89 -3.39 11.14
CA VAL A 288 -39.79 -2.23 10.24
C VAL A 288 -38.83 -2.46 9.08
N PHE A 289 -39.18 -1.88 7.94
CA PHE A 289 -38.42 -1.93 6.70
C PHE A 289 -37.99 -0.51 6.31
N TYR A 290 -36.71 -0.18 6.47
CA TYR A 290 -36.20 1.13 6.10
C TYR A 290 -35.76 1.15 4.65
N THR A 291 -36.52 1.83 3.78
CA THR A 291 -36.20 1.96 2.35
C THR A 291 -35.51 3.28 2.04
N MET A 292 -34.94 3.41 0.85
CA MET A 292 -34.60 4.73 0.30
C MET A 292 -35.90 5.52 -0.03
N PRO A 293 -35.85 6.87 -0.03
CA PRO A 293 -36.95 7.69 -0.55
C PRO A 293 -37.23 7.40 -2.03
N GLY A 294 -38.49 7.45 -2.46
CA GLY A 294 -38.87 7.17 -3.86
C GLY A 294 -38.35 8.22 -4.85
N ASP A 295 -38.06 9.43 -4.37
CA ASP A 295 -37.48 10.55 -5.10
C ASP A 295 -35.94 10.61 -5.01
N TYR A 296 -35.30 9.64 -4.35
CA TYR A 296 -33.83 9.56 -4.25
C TYR A 296 -33.16 9.36 -5.62
N GLY A 297 -33.93 9.01 -6.64
CA GLY A 297 -33.43 8.79 -7.97
C GLY A 297 -32.73 7.45 -8.10
N LEU A 298 -33.36 6.37 -7.65
CA LEU A 298 -32.98 5.00 -8.01
C LEU A 298 -33.83 4.52 -9.21
N SER A 299 -33.41 3.46 -9.89
CA SER A 299 -34.23 2.85 -10.94
C SER A 299 -34.41 1.34 -10.75
N PRO A 300 -35.65 0.83 -10.88
CA PRO A 300 -36.90 1.57 -11.00
C PRO A 300 -37.24 2.37 -9.73
N ALA A 301 -37.80 3.58 -9.84
CA ALA A 301 -37.97 4.48 -8.68
C ALA A 301 -38.80 3.87 -7.53
N LEU A 302 -39.83 3.07 -7.85
CA LEU A 302 -40.79 2.54 -6.88
C LEU A 302 -40.55 1.07 -6.50
N LEU A 303 -39.40 0.49 -6.86
CA LEU A 303 -39.15 -0.96 -6.73
C LEU A 303 -39.39 -1.49 -5.30
N SER A 304 -38.78 -0.86 -4.30
CA SER A 304 -38.96 -1.26 -2.89
C SER A 304 -40.39 -1.08 -2.40
N GLN A 305 -41.10 -0.04 -2.86
CA GLN A 305 -42.50 0.21 -2.48
C GLN A 305 -43.43 -0.84 -3.08
N GLN A 306 -43.17 -1.27 -4.33
CA GLN A 306 -43.92 -2.34 -4.98
C GLN A 306 -43.73 -3.67 -4.26
N TRP A 307 -42.48 -4.03 -3.93
CA TRP A 307 -42.19 -5.24 -3.17
C TRP A 307 -42.90 -5.26 -1.81
N LEU A 308 -42.72 -4.22 -0.99
CA LEU A 308 -43.32 -4.17 0.34
C LEU A 308 -44.84 -4.05 0.29
N GLY A 309 -45.40 -3.43 -0.75
CA GLY A 309 -46.84 -3.42 -0.99
C GLY A 309 -47.40 -4.82 -1.25
N ASN A 310 -46.69 -5.64 -2.05
CA ASN A 310 -47.06 -7.04 -2.28
C ASN A 310 -46.91 -7.87 -1.00
N LEU A 311 -45.82 -7.68 -0.25
CA LEU A 311 -45.61 -8.33 1.04
C LEU A 311 -46.72 -7.97 2.03
N ALA A 312 -47.15 -6.71 2.10
CA ALA A 312 -48.22 -6.26 3.00
C ALA A 312 -49.56 -6.96 2.70
N GLN A 313 -49.84 -7.27 1.44
CA GLN A 313 -51.04 -7.99 1.05
C GLN A 313 -50.96 -9.47 1.41
N GLN A 314 -49.80 -10.09 1.22
CA GLN A 314 -49.58 -11.52 1.45
C GLN A 314 -49.41 -11.86 2.94
N ALA A 315 -48.80 -10.96 3.71
CA ALA A 315 -48.41 -11.19 5.10
C ALA A 315 -49.54 -10.97 6.12
N ALA A 316 -50.74 -10.57 5.70
CA ALA A 316 -51.84 -10.28 6.62
C ALA A 316 -52.12 -11.47 7.57
N PRO A 317 -52.19 -11.26 8.91
CA PRO A 317 -52.35 -9.97 9.60
C PRO A 317 -51.06 -9.25 10.02
N PHE A 318 -49.87 -9.71 9.62
CA PHE A 318 -48.62 -9.03 9.93
C PHE A 318 -48.55 -7.65 9.26
N VAL A 319 -48.19 -6.62 10.03
CA VAL A 319 -48.15 -5.24 9.56
C VAL A 319 -46.76 -4.92 9.00
N VAL A 320 -46.68 -4.81 7.68
CA VAL A 320 -45.45 -4.38 6.98
C VAL A 320 -45.30 -2.86 7.10
N THR A 321 -44.44 -2.42 8.03
CA THR A 321 -44.18 -0.99 8.26
C THR A 321 -42.99 -0.53 7.42
N GLN A 322 -43.25 0.25 6.37
CA GLN A 322 -42.21 0.89 5.58
C GLN A 322 -41.84 2.27 6.14
N LYS A 323 -40.54 2.54 6.28
CA LYS A 323 -40.03 3.85 6.72
C LYS A 323 -38.97 4.39 5.75
N PRO A 324 -39.36 5.16 4.72
CA PRO A 324 -38.42 5.75 3.78
C PRO A 324 -37.50 6.77 4.48
N GLY A 325 -36.22 6.77 4.11
CA GLY A 325 -35.27 7.77 4.58
C GLY A 325 -33.86 7.52 4.10
N ASN A 326 -33.14 8.60 3.82
CA ASN A 326 -31.71 8.64 3.49
C ASN A 326 -30.93 9.32 4.61
N ASN A 327 -29.65 8.98 4.75
CA ASN A 327 -28.74 9.58 5.71
C ASN A 327 -27.31 9.49 5.13
N PRO A 328 -26.97 10.32 4.13
CA PRO A 328 -25.69 10.26 3.42
C PRO A 328 -24.47 10.40 4.34
N ASP A 329 -24.64 11.00 5.52
CA ASP A 329 -23.55 11.22 6.47
C ASP A 329 -23.38 10.13 7.52
N LYS A 330 -24.30 9.16 7.62
CA LYS A 330 -24.24 8.13 8.67
C LYS A 330 -23.41 6.91 8.32
N GLY A 331 -22.98 6.75 7.06
CA GLY A 331 -22.19 5.59 6.64
C GLY A 331 -22.90 4.25 6.84
N VAL A 332 -24.17 4.16 6.45
CA VAL A 332 -24.97 2.92 6.53
C VAL A 332 -24.96 2.15 5.22
N PHE A 333 -25.07 0.82 5.27
CA PHE A 333 -24.97 -0.04 4.09
C PHE A 333 -25.98 0.31 2.98
N LYS A 334 -27.24 0.51 3.36
CA LYS A 334 -28.30 0.90 2.41
C LYS A 334 -27.96 2.15 1.61
N GLN A 335 -27.36 3.14 2.26
CA GLN A 335 -26.96 4.41 1.66
C GLN A 335 -25.80 4.18 0.68
N TYR A 336 -24.81 3.38 1.07
CA TYR A 336 -23.72 2.99 0.19
C TYR A 336 -24.20 2.25 -1.06
N ILE A 337 -25.12 1.29 -0.92
CA ILE A 337 -25.66 0.56 -2.08
C ILE A 337 -26.37 1.50 -3.05
N ALA A 338 -27.18 2.42 -2.51
CA ALA A 338 -27.81 3.46 -3.31
C ALA A 338 -26.73 4.27 -4.03
N ASP A 339 -25.82 4.92 -3.30
CA ASP A 339 -24.86 5.89 -3.84
C ASP A 339 -23.84 5.27 -4.82
N ALA A 340 -23.31 4.09 -4.50
CA ALA A 340 -22.23 3.47 -5.28
C ALA A 340 -22.72 2.65 -6.47
N PHE A 341 -23.93 2.10 -6.42
CA PHE A 341 -24.43 1.18 -7.45
C PHE A 341 -25.76 1.61 -8.08
N GLY A 342 -26.38 2.67 -7.60
CA GLY A 342 -27.69 3.13 -8.09
C GLY A 342 -28.83 2.14 -7.85
N ALA A 343 -28.62 1.20 -6.93
CA ALA A 343 -29.54 0.11 -6.64
C ALA A 343 -30.41 0.40 -5.41
N HIS A 344 -31.59 -0.22 -5.36
CA HIS A 344 -32.37 -0.22 -4.13
C HIS A 344 -31.70 -1.08 -3.06
N ALA A 345 -31.77 -0.61 -1.82
CA ALA A 345 -31.41 -1.41 -0.67
C ALA A 345 -32.40 -1.17 0.47
N ILE A 346 -32.50 -2.15 1.36
CA ILE A 346 -33.37 -2.09 2.52
C ILE A 346 -32.64 -2.53 3.78
N THR A 347 -32.91 -1.86 4.89
CA THR A 347 -32.61 -2.38 6.23
C THR A 347 -33.87 -3.08 6.73
N TYR A 348 -33.83 -4.41 6.81
CA TYR A 348 -34.89 -5.27 7.29
C TYR A 348 -34.69 -5.51 8.79
N GLU A 349 -35.41 -4.78 9.64
CA GLU A 349 -35.29 -4.92 11.10
C GLU A 349 -36.43 -5.73 11.69
N MET A 350 -36.10 -6.82 12.38
CA MET A 350 -37.06 -7.64 13.13
C MET A 350 -37.14 -7.28 14.61
N GLY A 351 -38.37 -7.24 15.10
CA GLY A 351 -38.70 -6.98 16.50
C GLY A 351 -38.04 -7.99 17.44
N ASP A 352 -37.41 -7.52 18.52
CA ASP A 352 -36.73 -8.34 19.53
C ASP A 352 -37.66 -9.39 20.19
N HIS A 353 -38.98 -9.15 20.16
CA HIS A 353 -40.01 -10.02 20.75
C HIS A 353 -40.91 -10.70 19.71
N THR A 354 -40.60 -10.58 18.42
CA THR A 354 -41.40 -11.24 17.37
C THR A 354 -41.19 -12.76 17.47
N ASP A 355 -42.29 -13.52 17.44
CA ASP A 355 -42.25 -14.99 17.54
C ASP A 355 -41.47 -15.60 16.38
N ARG A 356 -40.71 -16.66 16.65
CA ARG A 356 -39.83 -17.31 15.67
C ARG A 356 -40.61 -17.86 14.47
N THR A 357 -41.81 -18.41 14.69
CA THR A 357 -42.64 -18.92 13.59
C THR A 357 -43.11 -17.77 12.69
N VAL A 358 -43.52 -16.65 13.28
CA VAL A 358 -43.86 -15.43 12.54
C VAL A 358 -42.65 -14.88 11.78
N ILE A 359 -41.46 -14.86 12.38
CA ILE A 359 -40.22 -14.44 11.69
C ILE A 359 -39.97 -15.31 10.46
N THR A 360 -40.07 -16.64 10.61
CA THR A 360 -39.87 -17.59 9.50
C THR A 360 -40.92 -17.40 8.40
N ASP A 361 -42.20 -17.27 8.76
CA ASP A 361 -43.29 -17.09 7.79
C ASP A 361 -43.11 -15.79 6.98
N ILE A 362 -42.81 -14.68 7.65
CA ILE A 362 -42.61 -13.39 6.98
C ILE A 362 -41.32 -13.37 6.18
N ALA A 363 -40.24 -14.01 6.63
CA ALA A 363 -39.01 -14.14 5.85
C ALA A 363 -39.24 -14.92 4.54
N ASN A 364 -39.98 -16.03 4.59
CA ASN A 364 -40.35 -16.81 3.40
C ASN A 364 -41.20 -15.96 2.43
N GLN A 365 -42.24 -15.31 2.93
CA GLN A 365 -43.12 -14.46 2.10
C GLN A 365 -42.38 -13.23 1.56
N ALA A 366 -41.46 -12.65 2.32
CA ALA A 366 -40.62 -11.53 1.87
C ALA A 366 -39.69 -11.96 0.74
N SER A 367 -39.10 -13.16 0.84
CA SER A 367 -38.26 -13.76 -0.20
C SER A 367 -39.08 -14.03 -1.47
N GLU A 368 -40.25 -14.66 -1.33
CA GLU A 368 -41.18 -14.94 -2.42
C GLU A 368 -41.62 -13.68 -3.17
N THR A 369 -42.07 -12.67 -2.44
CA THR A 369 -42.55 -11.41 -3.02
C THR A 369 -41.42 -10.58 -3.62
N LEU A 370 -40.20 -10.62 -3.05
CA LEU A 370 -39.05 -9.93 -3.64
C LEU A 370 -38.70 -10.56 -4.99
N MET A 371 -38.62 -11.90 -5.05
CA MET A 371 -38.36 -12.61 -6.30
C MET A 371 -39.42 -12.28 -7.35
N ALA A 372 -40.70 -12.26 -6.97
CA ALA A 372 -41.79 -11.89 -7.89
C ALA A 372 -41.59 -10.47 -8.44
N THR A 373 -41.29 -9.49 -7.58
CA THR A 373 -41.06 -8.10 -7.98
C THR A 373 -39.83 -7.94 -8.87
N LEU A 374 -38.72 -8.61 -8.56
CA LEU A 374 -37.49 -8.55 -9.36
C LEU A 374 -37.64 -9.26 -10.71
N LEU A 375 -38.29 -10.44 -10.75
CA LEU A 375 -38.57 -11.15 -12.00
C LEU A 375 -39.49 -10.35 -12.92
N ALA A 376 -40.48 -9.65 -12.36
CA ALA A 376 -41.39 -8.79 -13.11
C ALA A 376 -40.73 -7.50 -13.63
N THR A 377 -39.56 -7.13 -13.11
CA THR A 377 -38.83 -5.93 -13.52
C THR A 377 -37.94 -6.23 -14.73
N PRO A 378 -38.10 -5.57 -15.90
CA PRO A 378 -37.23 -5.78 -17.05
C PRO A 378 -35.78 -5.38 -16.76
N ALA A 379 -34.79 -6.08 -17.33
CA ALA A 379 -33.36 -5.79 -17.10
C ALA A 379 -32.99 -4.33 -17.41
N ALA A 380 -33.54 -3.79 -18.50
CA ALA A 380 -33.36 -2.39 -18.91
C ALA A 380 -33.91 -1.39 -17.87
N ALA A 381 -34.85 -1.78 -17.00
CA ALA A 381 -35.41 -0.90 -15.99
C ALA A 381 -34.47 -0.71 -14.78
N PHE A 382 -33.50 -1.61 -14.59
CA PHE A 382 -32.41 -1.41 -13.64
C PHE A 382 -31.32 -0.48 -14.20
N GLU A 383 -31.42 -0.03 -15.46
CA GLU A 383 -30.49 0.93 -16.04
C GLU A 383 -30.74 2.33 -15.45
N LYS A 384 -30.04 2.60 -14.35
CA LYS A 384 -29.69 3.95 -13.95
C LYS A 384 -28.23 3.98 -13.59
N THR A 385 -27.42 4.55 -14.47
CA THR A 385 -26.01 4.85 -14.18
C THR A 385 -26.00 5.96 -13.14
N MET A 386 -25.94 5.59 -11.86
CA MET A 386 -25.48 6.55 -10.87
C MET A 386 -23.99 6.77 -11.12
N PRO A 387 -23.57 8.03 -11.29
CA PRO A 387 -22.20 8.32 -11.66
C PRO A 387 -21.25 7.89 -10.54
N LEU A 388 -20.21 7.10 -10.85
CA LEU A 388 -19.22 6.66 -9.87
C LEU A 388 -18.50 7.88 -9.29
N SER A 389 -18.62 8.08 -7.97
CA SER A 389 -18.03 9.26 -7.33
C SER A 389 -16.52 9.10 -7.12
N VAL A 390 -15.75 10.10 -7.55
CA VAL A 390 -14.28 10.17 -7.40
C VAL A 390 -13.87 11.58 -7.03
N ASP A 391 -12.69 11.77 -6.43
CA ASP A 391 -12.21 13.11 -6.09
C ASP A 391 -11.73 13.85 -7.34
N LEU A 392 -10.98 13.15 -8.18
CA LEU A 392 -10.46 13.65 -9.45
C LEU A 392 -10.66 12.60 -10.54
N LEU A 393 -11.20 13.04 -11.67
CA LEU A 393 -11.25 12.23 -12.88
C LEU A 393 -10.32 12.80 -13.94
N ILE A 394 -9.42 11.97 -14.46
CA ILE A 394 -8.65 12.25 -15.67
C ILE A 394 -9.33 11.51 -16.83
N SER A 395 -9.81 12.24 -17.82
CA SER A 395 -10.38 11.68 -19.05
C SER A 395 -9.46 12.01 -20.22
N ALA A 396 -8.75 11.02 -20.77
CA ALA A 396 -7.71 11.27 -21.76
C ALA A 396 -7.73 10.30 -22.94
N SER A 397 -7.46 10.83 -24.14
CA SER A 397 -7.37 10.02 -25.37
C SER A 397 -6.12 9.17 -25.48
N LYS A 398 -5.06 9.49 -24.72
CA LYS A 398 -3.76 8.83 -24.85
C LYS A 398 -3.11 8.55 -23.49
N VAL A 399 -3.53 7.44 -22.89
CA VAL A 399 -3.04 6.92 -21.62
C VAL A 399 -2.13 5.72 -21.83
N PHE A 400 -0.90 5.79 -21.32
CA PHE A 400 0.03 4.68 -21.24
C PHE A 400 0.09 4.20 -19.80
N VAL A 401 -0.40 2.99 -19.52
CA VAL A 401 -0.49 2.50 -18.13
C VAL A 401 0.86 2.13 -17.51
N GLY A 402 1.90 1.97 -18.32
CA GLY A 402 3.29 1.73 -17.88
C GLY A 402 3.82 0.31 -18.10
N ASP A 403 2.99 -0.61 -18.59
CA ASP A 403 3.33 -2.02 -18.84
C ASP A 403 4.00 -2.29 -20.20
N GLY A 404 4.29 -1.23 -20.97
CA GLY A 404 4.85 -1.32 -22.33
C GLY A 404 3.81 -1.49 -23.43
N SER A 405 2.51 -1.52 -23.10
CA SER A 405 1.43 -1.51 -24.08
C SER A 405 1.27 -0.15 -24.78
N ALA A 406 0.59 -0.15 -25.94
CA ALA A 406 0.26 1.07 -26.67
C ALA A 406 -0.79 1.89 -25.91
N GLY A 407 -0.75 3.22 -26.11
CA GLY A 407 -1.67 4.14 -25.44
C GLY A 407 -3.14 3.91 -25.83
N LYS A 408 -4.03 4.06 -24.85
CA LYS A 408 -5.49 3.89 -25.00
C LYS A 408 -6.24 5.14 -24.52
N ALA A 409 -7.47 5.31 -24.99
CA ALA A 409 -8.38 6.30 -24.44
C ALA A 409 -9.01 5.75 -23.16
N LEU A 410 -8.69 6.34 -22.01
CA LEU A 410 -9.14 5.86 -20.70
C LEU A 410 -9.65 7.01 -19.83
N ASP A 411 -10.56 6.67 -18.93
CA ASP A 411 -10.92 7.46 -17.76
C ASP A 411 -10.21 6.88 -16.53
N ILE A 412 -9.58 7.73 -15.70
CA ILE A 412 -8.87 7.35 -14.48
C ILE A 412 -9.48 8.11 -13.32
N GLY A 413 -10.13 7.37 -12.41
CA GLY A 413 -10.70 7.88 -11.16
C GLY A 413 -9.68 7.82 -10.03
N ILE A 414 -9.52 8.94 -9.32
CA ILE A 414 -8.62 9.07 -8.17
C ILE A 414 -9.48 9.34 -6.92
N CYS A 415 -9.20 8.58 -5.87
CA CYS A 415 -9.85 8.67 -4.56
C CYS A 415 -8.76 8.75 -3.47
N GLY A 416 -8.66 9.90 -2.82
CA GLY A 416 -7.59 10.23 -1.88
C GLY A 416 -6.22 10.14 -2.55
N GLU A 417 -5.41 9.17 -2.13
CA GLU A 417 -4.06 8.94 -2.65
C GLU A 417 -3.98 7.87 -3.75
N LEU A 418 -5.10 7.20 -4.03
CA LEU A 418 -5.13 5.98 -4.85
C LEU A 418 -5.89 6.18 -6.15
N ILE A 419 -5.51 5.39 -7.15
CA ILE A 419 -6.34 5.15 -8.33
C ILE A 419 -7.44 4.17 -7.92
N CYS A 420 -8.69 4.60 -7.90
CA CYS A 420 -9.84 3.79 -7.49
C CYS A 420 -10.63 3.22 -8.67
N ALA A 421 -10.49 3.79 -9.87
CA ALA A 421 -11.16 3.31 -11.08
C ALA A 421 -10.31 3.57 -12.33
N ILE A 422 -10.39 2.65 -13.28
CA ILE A 422 -9.93 2.83 -14.66
C ILE A 422 -10.97 2.17 -15.56
N SER A 423 -11.43 2.89 -16.60
CA SER A 423 -12.38 2.36 -17.60
C SER A 423 -12.02 2.86 -19.00
N GLU A 424 -12.62 2.28 -20.05
CA GLU A 424 -12.57 2.94 -21.34
C GLU A 424 -13.23 4.32 -21.25
N ARG A 425 -12.72 5.25 -22.05
CA ARG A 425 -13.17 6.65 -21.98
C ARG A 425 -14.65 6.78 -22.34
N GLY A 426 -15.44 7.34 -21.43
CA GLY A 426 -16.88 7.55 -21.58
C GLY A 426 -17.73 6.30 -21.39
N GLU A 427 -17.13 5.15 -21.04
CA GLU A 427 -17.85 3.91 -20.76
C GLU A 427 -18.60 3.97 -19.43
N VAL A 428 -18.02 4.63 -18.44
CA VAL A 428 -18.57 4.79 -17.09
C VAL A 428 -18.95 6.24 -16.86
N ASP A 429 -20.16 6.48 -16.33
CA ASP A 429 -20.55 7.80 -15.84
C ASP A 429 -19.85 8.06 -14.50
N TYR A 430 -19.17 9.20 -14.36
CA TYR A 430 -18.38 9.54 -13.17
C TYR A 430 -18.81 10.88 -12.60
N GLN A 431 -18.94 10.96 -11.27
CA GLN A 431 -19.18 12.20 -10.54
C GLN A 431 -17.88 12.60 -9.86
N ALA A 432 -17.18 13.57 -10.45
CA ALA A 432 -15.87 13.98 -9.96
C ALA A 432 -15.94 15.38 -9.35
N ALA A 433 -15.32 15.59 -8.18
CA ALA A 433 -15.18 16.94 -7.61
C ALA A 433 -14.33 17.84 -8.53
N ARG A 434 -13.35 17.24 -9.22
CA ARG A 434 -12.57 17.88 -10.28
C ARG A 434 -12.44 16.96 -11.48
N ARG A 435 -12.47 17.53 -12.69
CA ARG A 435 -12.25 16.80 -13.95
C ARG A 435 -11.13 17.45 -14.76
N ILE A 436 -10.23 16.63 -15.28
CA ILE A 436 -9.21 17.03 -16.26
C ILE A 436 -9.48 16.22 -17.52
N THR A 437 -9.86 16.90 -18.60
CA THR A 437 -10.10 16.26 -19.90
C THR A 437 -8.98 16.66 -20.87
N SER A 438 -8.40 15.70 -21.59
CA SER A 438 -7.33 15.98 -22.55
C SER A 438 -7.37 15.11 -23.80
N GLU A 439 -7.26 15.74 -24.96
CA GLU A 439 -7.06 15.06 -26.25
C GLU A 439 -5.57 14.93 -26.61
N ASP A 440 -4.77 15.92 -26.23
CA ASP A 440 -3.41 16.11 -26.76
C ASP A 440 -2.29 15.72 -25.79
N LEU A 441 -2.59 15.52 -24.51
CA LEU A 441 -1.59 15.17 -23.50
C LEU A 441 -1.38 13.66 -23.44
N ILE A 442 -0.12 13.26 -23.22
CA ILE A 442 0.23 11.90 -22.81
C ILE A 442 -0.01 11.79 -21.32
N VAL A 443 -0.81 10.81 -20.90
CA VAL A 443 -0.97 10.45 -19.48
C VAL A 443 -0.18 9.18 -19.20
N SER A 444 0.64 9.18 -18.16
CA SER A 444 1.42 8.01 -17.73
C SER A 444 1.59 7.96 -16.22
N PRO A 445 2.04 6.83 -15.64
CA PRO A 445 2.57 6.87 -14.28
C PRO A 445 3.67 7.92 -14.20
N GLY A 446 3.76 8.58 -13.05
CA GLY A 446 4.87 9.46 -12.74
C GLY A 446 6.20 8.73 -12.87
N PHE A 447 7.22 9.43 -13.36
CA PHE A 447 8.52 8.81 -13.55
C PHE A 447 9.23 8.60 -12.21
N ILE A 448 10.07 7.58 -12.15
CA ILE A 448 10.89 7.22 -11.00
C ILE A 448 12.34 7.37 -11.44
N ASP A 449 13.08 8.23 -10.76
CA ASP A 449 14.50 8.44 -10.99
C ASP A 449 15.30 7.53 -10.07
N ALA A 450 15.91 6.49 -10.64
CA ALA A 450 16.63 5.44 -9.92
C ALA A 450 17.95 5.90 -9.30
N HIS A 451 18.48 7.06 -9.72
CA HIS A 451 19.79 7.53 -9.27
C HIS A 451 19.82 9.04 -9.15
N THR A 452 19.74 9.54 -7.91
CA THR A 452 19.84 10.98 -7.63
C THR A 452 20.76 11.28 -6.45
N HIS A 453 21.11 12.56 -6.35
CA HIS A 453 21.79 13.13 -5.21
C HIS A 453 21.02 14.35 -4.67
N SER A 454 19.70 14.21 -4.55
CA SER A 454 18.75 15.29 -4.26
C SER A 454 18.40 15.52 -2.78
N LEU A 455 19.05 14.78 -1.87
CA LEU A 455 18.79 14.88 -0.42
C LEU A 455 18.96 16.30 0.13
N GLN A 456 19.89 17.08 -0.41
CA GLN A 456 20.12 18.44 0.07
C GLN A 456 18.92 19.35 -0.26
N GLU A 457 18.40 19.24 -1.47
CA GLU A 457 17.24 19.96 -1.97
C GLU A 457 16.00 19.58 -1.18
N LEU A 458 15.77 18.27 -0.96
CA LEU A 458 14.65 17.77 -0.16
C LEU A 458 14.68 18.23 1.30
N LEU A 459 15.86 18.53 1.84
CA LEU A 459 16.03 19.07 3.19
C LEU A 459 16.00 20.60 3.24
N SER A 460 16.08 21.27 2.09
CA SER A 460 16.03 22.73 2.02
C SER A 460 14.61 23.26 2.21
N LYS A 461 14.45 24.56 2.47
CA LYS A 461 13.12 25.19 2.59
C LYS A 461 12.59 25.79 1.29
N ASP A 462 13.48 26.07 0.35
CA ASP A 462 13.19 26.67 -0.95
C ASP A 462 13.20 25.65 -2.09
N GLU A 463 13.95 24.56 -1.93
CA GLU A 463 14.13 23.53 -2.98
C GLU A 463 13.44 22.19 -2.66
N ASN A 464 12.80 22.04 -1.51
CA ASN A 464 12.15 20.78 -1.09
C ASN A 464 10.94 20.39 -1.94
N ALA A 465 10.40 21.31 -2.73
CA ALA A 465 9.44 21.00 -3.79
C ALA A 465 10.06 20.07 -4.86
N ASN A 466 11.40 20.07 -4.99
CA ASN A 466 12.13 19.22 -5.92
C ASN A 466 11.69 19.48 -7.39
N LEU A 467 11.47 20.76 -7.72
CA LEU A 467 10.93 21.21 -9.02
C LEU A 467 11.78 20.79 -10.21
N ASN A 468 13.10 20.71 -10.01
CA ASN A 468 14.02 20.22 -11.01
C ASN A 468 13.69 18.78 -11.45
N TYR A 469 13.02 17.99 -10.62
CA TYR A 469 12.53 16.64 -10.94
C TYR A 469 11.05 16.63 -11.32
N LEU A 470 10.17 17.35 -10.60
CA LEU A 470 8.73 17.40 -10.93
C LEU A 470 8.49 17.91 -12.36
N THR A 471 9.24 18.92 -12.82
CA THR A 471 9.12 19.47 -14.18
C THR A 471 9.62 18.53 -15.28
N GLN A 472 10.34 17.46 -14.91
CA GLN A 472 10.72 16.36 -15.80
C GLN A 472 9.66 15.25 -15.82
N GLY A 473 8.60 15.34 -15.00
CA GLY A 473 7.61 14.28 -14.82
C GLY A 473 7.95 13.26 -13.73
N VAL A 474 9.05 13.48 -12.98
CA VAL A 474 9.50 12.60 -11.91
C VAL A 474 8.66 12.83 -10.65
N THR A 475 8.11 11.77 -10.10
CA THR A 475 7.31 11.76 -8.86
C THR A 475 8.04 11.09 -7.71
N THR A 476 9.06 10.28 -8.00
CA THR A 476 9.86 9.54 -7.00
C THR A 476 11.34 9.62 -7.32
N VAL A 477 12.17 9.93 -6.33
CA VAL A 477 13.64 10.00 -6.46
C VAL A 477 14.33 9.02 -5.50
N VAL A 478 15.33 8.28 -5.97
CA VAL A 478 16.17 7.42 -5.12
C VAL A 478 17.41 8.17 -4.69
N ASN A 479 17.68 8.16 -3.39
CA ASN A 479 18.81 8.85 -2.79
C ASN A 479 19.71 7.88 -2.01
N GLY A 480 20.96 8.30 -1.81
CA GLY A 480 21.97 7.47 -1.15
C GLY A 480 22.72 6.56 -2.13
N ASN A 481 22.73 6.87 -3.42
CA ASN A 481 23.55 6.18 -4.43
C ASN A 481 25.06 6.46 -4.24
N ASP A 482 25.90 5.78 -5.03
CA ASP A 482 27.37 5.91 -5.05
C ASP A 482 28.05 5.64 -3.70
N GLY A 483 27.42 4.84 -2.82
CA GLY A 483 27.93 4.56 -1.48
C GLY A 483 27.87 5.75 -0.53
N SER A 484 27.17 6.83 -0.90
CA SER A 484 26.96 8.01 -0.07
C SER A 484 25.59 7.97 0.63
N GLY A 485 25.22 9.05 1.33
CA GLY A 485 23.92 9.20 1.97
C GLY A 485 23.93 8.90 3.48
N PRO A 486 22.74 8.95 4.11
CA PRO A 486 22.60 8.78 5.55
C PRO A 486 22.89 7.35 5.99
N VAL A 487 23.57 7.21 7.13
CA VAL A 487 23.66 5.93 7.85
C VAL A 487 22.43 5.72 8.74
N ASP A 488 21.97 6.79 9.41
CA ASP A 488 20.75 6.79 10.21
C ASP A 488 19.53 7.12 9.33
N ILE A 489 18.91 6.06 8.80
CA ILE A 489 17.75 6.16 7.91
C ILE A 489 16.52 6.68 8.65
N LYS A 490 16.33 6.28 9.91
CA LYS A 490 15.17 6.71 10.70
C LYS A 490 15.21 8.21 10.95
N ALA A 491 16.36 8.73 11.38
CA ALA A 491 16.53 10.16 11.60
C ALA A 491 16.39 10.95 10.30
N MET A 492 16.92 10.44 9.18
CA MET A 492 16.74 11.09 7.88
C MET A 492 15.26 11.14 7.47
N THR A 493 14.55 10.01 7.57
CA THR A 493 13.13 9.91 7.26
C THR A 493 12.33 10.93 8.07
N GLN A 494 12.56 11.01 9.38
CA GLN A 494 11.86 11.99 10.22
C GLN A 494 12.15 13.43 9.80
N ARG A 495 13.40 13.75 9.44
CA ARG A 495 13.77 15.10 8.98
C ARG A 495 13.08 15.46 7.67
N LEU A 496 13.03 14.54 6.71
CA LEU A 496 12.36 14.74 5.43
C LEU A 496 10.85 14.96 5.62
N LEU A 497 10.19 14.10 6.41
CA LEU A 497 8.76 14.22 6.67
C LEU A 497 8.41 15.50 7.43
N ASN A 498 9.21 15.89 8.42
CA ASN A 498 9.03 17.16 9.14
C ASN A 498 9.27 18.38 8.24
N ASN A 499 10.11 18.25 7.21
CA ASN A 499 10.36 19.34 6.27
C ASN A 499 9.20 19.52 5.28
N GLY A 500 8.50 18.44 4.96
CA GLY A 500 7.64 18.34 3.77
C GLY A 500 8.49 18.22 2.51
N ILE A 501 8.18 17.25 1.65
CA ILE A 501 8.92 17.00 0.40
C ILE A 501 7.94 16.93 -0.79
N GLY A 502 8.36 17.45 -1.95
CA GLY A 502 7.53 17.51 -3.15
C GLY A 502 7.43 16.17 -3.87
N THR A 503 8.56 15.52 -4.11
CA THR A 503 8.64 14.15 -4.66
C THR A 503 8.63 13.12 -3.54
N ASN A 504 8.15 11.91 -3.83
CA ASN A 504 8.46 10.76 -2.99
C ASN A 504 9.98 10.51 -3.01
N THR A 505 10.53 9.90 -1.96
CA THR A 505 11.93 9.46 -1.98
C THR A 505 12.15 8.09 -1.38
N ALA A 506 12.98 7.27 -2.04
CA ALA A 506 13.49 6.04 -1.48
C ALA A 506 14.95 6.23 -1.04
N LEU A 507 15.37 5.56 0.03
CA LEU A 507 16.71 5.72 0.60
C LEU A 507 17.51 4.42 0.52
N LEU A 508 18.70 4.50 -0.06
CA LEU A 508 19.74 3.49 0.06
C LEU A 508 20.64 3.84 1.26
N VAL A 509 21.20 2.83 1.91
CA VAL A 509 22.28 3.03 2.87
C VAL A 509 23.63 2.93 2.17
N GLY A 510 24.48 3.96 2.32
CA GLY A 510 25.75 4.04 1.62
C GLY A 510 26.90 3.30 2.30
N HIS A 511 27.52 2.34 1.59
CA HIS A 511 28.73 1.64 2.02
C HIS A 511 29.87 2.61 2.38
N GLY A 512 30.13 3.61 1.54
CA GLY A 512 31.17 4.61 1.78
C GLY A 512 30.93 5.45 3.04
N SER A 513 29.67 5.82 3.31
CA SER A 513 29.26 6.51 4.54
C SER A 513 29.46 5.64 5.78
N ILE A 514 29.01 4.38 5.73
CA ILE A 514 29.21 3.40 6.81
C ILE A 514 30.71 3.20 7.07
N ARG A 515 31.48 2.96 6.01
CA ARG A 515 32.92 2.75 6.08
C ARG A 515 33.63 3.94 6.70
N LYS A 516 33.26 5.16 6.28
CA LYS A 516 33.80 6.40 6.85
C LYS A 516 33.50 6.54 8.35
N GLN A 517 32.31 6.16 8.78
CA GLN A 517 31.92 6.22 10.20
C GLN A 517 32.74 5.27 11.07
N VAL A 518 33.10 4.09 10.56
CA VAL A 518 33.83 3.06 11.34
C VAL A 518 35.35 3.25 11.26
N LEU A 519 35.88 3.64 10.10
CA LEU A 519 37.33 3.59 9.81
C LEU A 519 37.95 4.94 9.42
N GLY A 520 37.12 5.97 9.20
CA GLY A 520 37.56 7.19 8.53
C GLY A 520 37.89 6.95 7.05
N LEU A 521 38.94 7.61 6.56
CA LEU A 521 39.35 7.53 5.15
C LEU A 521 40.57 6.61 4.93
N ALA A 522 40.80 5.67 5.84
CA ALA A 522 42.02 4.86 5.87
C ALA A 522 42.19 4.00 4.60
N GLU A 523 43.39 4.04 4.01
CA GLU A 523 43.79 3.20 2.87
C GLU A 523 44.21 1.81 3.35
N ARG A 524 43.22 0.99 3.71
CA ARG A 524 43.40 -0.42 4.10
C ARG A 524 42.08 -1.16 4.01
N HIS A 525 42.10 -2.49 4.06
CA HIS A 525 40.88 -3.27 4.22
C HIS A 525 40.34 -3.15 5.66
N ALA A 526 39.03 -3.35 5.83
CA ALA A 526 38.44 -3.42 7.16
C ALA A 526 38.87 -4.72 7.88
N LYS A 527 39.11 -4.61 9.19
CA LYS A 527 39.32 -5.76 10.08
C LYS A 527 37.98 -6.45 10.34
N THR A 528 38.03 -7.71 10.78
CA THR A 528 36.82 -8.51 11.06
C THR A 528 35.84 -7.81 12.01
N ASP A 529 36.30 -7.19 13.09
CA ASP A 529 35.39 -6.50 14.03
C ASP A 529 34.84 -5.19 13.47
N GLU A 530 35.57 -4.53 12.58
CA GLU A 530 35.08 -3.34 11.88
C GLU A 530 34.00 -3.74 10.85
N ILE A 531 34.17 -4.87 10.14
CA ILE A 531 33.13 -5.43 9.26
C ILE A 531 31.86 -5.74 10.06
N LYS A 532 31.97 -6.33 11.26
CA LYS A 532 30.79 -6.57 12.13
C LYS A 532 30.08 -5.27 12.52
N GLN A 533 30.82 -4.22 12.84
CA GLN A 533 30.24 -2.90 13.13
C GLN A 533 29.50 -2.33 11.92
N MET A 534 30.11 -2.43 10.73
CA MET A 534 29.48 -2.00 9.49
C MET A 534 28.22 -2.81 9.16
N GLN A 535 28.23 -4.14 9.37
CA GLN A 535 27.04 -4.98 9.24
C GLN A 535 25.91 -4.56 10.19
N ALA A 536 26.23 -4.22 11.45
CA ALA A 536 25.23 -3.75 12.40
C ALA A 536 24.59 -2.42 11.96
N LEU A 537 25.37 -1.49 11.39
CA LEU A 537 24.86 -0.24 10.83
C LEU A 537 23.97 -0.50 9.60
N THR A 538 24.37 -1.41 8.71
CA THR A 538 23.55 -1.81 7.56
C THR A 538 22.23 -2.46 8.02
N GLU A 539 22.29 -3.37 8.98
CA GLU A 539 21.11 -4.05 9.54
C GLU A 539 20.11 -3.04 10.10
N GLN A 540 20.59 -2.08 10.90
CA GLN A 540 19.76 -1.01 11.46
C GLN A 540 19.12 -0.16 10.36
N ALA A 541 19.90 0.26 9.36
CA ALA A 541 19.40 1.07 8.24
C ALA A 541 18.31 0.34 7.43
N MET A 542 18.47 -0.96 7.17
CA MET A 542 17.48 -1.78 6.46
C MET A 542 16.20 -1.99 7.28
N SER A 543 16.34 -2.22 8.60
CA SER A 543 15.24 -2.23 9.57
C SER A 543 14.45 -0.91 9.52
N ASP A 544 15.16 0.21 9.50
CA ASP A 544 14.59 1.56 9.55
C ASP A 544 13.97 2.04 8.24
N GLY A 545 14.12 1.27 7.16
CA GLY A 545 13.39 1.47 5.91
C GLY A 545 14.23 1.72 4.68
N ALA A 546 15.55 1.52 4.71
CA ALA A 546 16.34 1.54 3.48
C ALA A 546 15.86 0.46 2.49
N ILE A 547 15.86 0.78 1.21
CA ILE A 547 15.49 -0.14 0.13
C ILE A 547 16.66 -1.04 -0.31
N GLY A 548 17.87 -0.76 0.16
CA GLY A 548 19.07 -1.51 -0.21
C GLY A 548 20.36 -0.86 0.27
N LEU A 549 21.47 -1.51 -0.09
CA LEU A 549 22.84 -1.03 0.09
C LEU A 549 23.34 -0.43 -1.22
N SER A 550 23.95 0.75 -1.17
CA SER A 550 24.71 1.29 -2.30
C SER A 550 26.22 1.20 -2.04
N SER A 551 27.03 1.10 -3.10
CA SER A 551 28.49 1.23 -3.01
C SER A 551 29.05 2.22 -4.03
N GLY A 552 30.17 2.82 -3.64
CA GLY A 552 30.93 3.80 -4.42
C GLY A 552 32.37 3.34 -4.56
N LEU A 553 32.58 2.24 -5.27
CA LEU A 553 33.88 1.55 -5.26
C LEU A 553 34.97 2.31 -6.05
N TYR A 554 34.58 3.35 -6.80
CA TYR A 554 35.52 4.33 -7.38
C TYR A 554 35.94 5.42 -6.38
N TYR A 555 35.13 5.70 -5.36
CA TYR A 555 35.31 6.85 -4.46
C TYR A 555 36.01 6.46 -3.16
N VAL A 556 36.67 7.43 -2.52
CA VAL A 556 37.22 7.27 -1.17
C VAL A 556 36.09 7.46 -0.13
N PRO A 557 35.91 6.55 0.85
CA PRO A 557 36.80 5.42 1.17
C PRO A 557 36.42 4.06 0.55
N GLY A 558 35.34 3.98 -0.24
CA GLY A 558 34.82 2.73 -0.80
C GLY A 558 35.83 1.94 -1.63
N ILE A 559 36.70 2.62 -2.39
CA ILE A 559 37.73 1.98 -3.23
C ILE A 559 38.72 1.11 -2.46
N PHE A 560 38.92 1.37 -1.16
CA PHE A 560 39.84 0.60 -0.32
C PHE A 560 39.22 -0.69 0.25
N ALA A 561 37.92 -0.92 0.01
CA ALA A 561 37.26 -2.16 0.42
C ALA A 561 37.59 -3.29 -0.57
N ASP A 562 37.80 -4.49 -0.02
CA ASP A 562 37.82 -5.71 -0.81
C ASP A 562 36.39 -6.23 -1.08
N THR A 563 36.27 -7.17 -2.01
CA THR A 563 34.99 -7.77 -2.40
C THR A 563 34.31 -8.46 -1.22
N ALA A 564 35.08 -9.09 -0.32
CA ALA A 564 34.55 -9.82 0.83
C ALA A 564 33.84 -8.90 1.83
N GLU A 565 34.36 -7.69 2.05
CA GLU A 565 33.70 -6.67 2.85
C GLU A 565 32.33 -6.29 2.26
N VAL A 566 32.26 -6.02 0.95
CA VAL A 566 31.00 -5.61 0.31
C VAL A 566 29.99 -6.76 0.33
N VAL A 567 30.42 -8.00 0.07
CA VAL A 567 29.59 -9.21 0.22
C VAL A 567 29.01 -9.32 1.63
N ALA A 568 29.81 -9.06 2.66
CA ALA A 568 29.36 -9.17 4.06
C ALA A 568 28.20 -8.21 4.38
N LEU A 569 28.21 -7.00 3.82
CA LEU A 569 27.14 -6.01 3.99
C LEU A 569 25.97 -6.26 3.04
N ALA A 570 26.22 -6.67 1.79
CA ALA A 570 25.18 -7.02 0.84
C ALA A 570 24.33 -8.20 1.34
N LYS A 571 24.95 -9.20 2.00
CA LYS A 571 24.24 -10.31 2.69
C LYS A 571 23.29 -9.81 3.78
N VAL A 572 23.63 -8.71 4.45
CA VAL A 572 22.72 -8.09 5.43
C VAL A 572 21.51 -7.49 4.71
N ALA A 573 21.73 -6.69 3.67
CA ALA A 573 20.63 -6.10 2.90
C ALA A 573 19.71 -7.16 2.25
N ALA A 574 20.26 -8.29 1.82
CA ALA A 574 19.51 -9.40 1.23
C ALA A 574 18.44 -9.97 2.17
N LYS A 575 18.72 -10.08 3.48
CA LYS A 575 17.77 -10.56 4.49
C LYS A 575 16.48 -9.71 4.57
N TYR A 576 16.57 -8.45 4.16
CA TYR A 576 15.47 -7.49 4.16
C TYR A 576 14.81 -7.36 2.79
N ASN A 577 15.09 -8.29 1.87
CA ASN A 577 14.67 -8.21 0.47
C ASN A 577 15.15 -6.91 -0.21
N GLY A 578 16.30 -6.36 0.19
CA GLY A 578 16.87 -5.16 -0.40
C GLY A 578 17.47 -5.38 -1.78
N ILE A 579 18.05 -4.32 -2.34
CA ILE A 579 18.90 -4.35 -3.55
C ILE A 579 20.35 -3.99 -3.21
N TYR A 580 21.28 -4.34 -4.10
CA TYR A 580 22.64 -3.85 -4.10
C TYR A 580 22.85 -2.92 -5.30
N ASP A 581 22.90 -1.62 -5.04
CA ASP A 581 23.23 -0.57 -5.99
C ASP A 581 24.74 -0.32 -6.00
N THR A 582 25.36 -0.12 -7.17
CA THR A 582 26.80 0.09 -7.21
C THR A 582 27.26 1.01 -8.33
N HIS A 583 27.98 2.07 -7.94
CA HIS A 583 28.97 2.69 -8.77
C HIS A 583 30.20 1.79 -8.79
N LEU A 584 30.44 1.18 -9.95
CA LEU A 584 31.48 0.18 -10.18
C LEU A 584 32.87 0.67 -9.76
N ARG A 585 33.74 -0.24 -9.37
CA ARG A 585 35.12 0.08 -8.97
C ARG A 585 35.92 0.76 -10.09
N ASP A 586 35.61 0.37 -11.32
CA ASP A 586 36.17 0.94 -12.53
C ASP A 586 35.12 0.98 -13.62
N GLU A 587 35.02 2.10 -14.30
CA GLU A 587 34.24 2.26 -15.54
C GLU A 587 35.18 2.52 -16.73
N SER A 588 36.49 2.46 -16.50
CA SER A 588 37.58 2.80 -17.41
C SER A 588 38.72 1.78 -17.25
N THR A 589 39.97 2.24 -17.19
CA THR A 589 41.20 1.47 -16.94
C THR A 589 41.99 2.02 -15.74
N PHE A 590 41.31 2.57 -14.73
CA PHE A 590 41.95 3.19 -13.56
C PHE A 590 42.64 2.17 -12.64
N ASN A 591 42.02 1.00 -12.44
CA ASN A 591 42.49 -0.05 -11.54
C ASN A 591 42.32 -1.47 -12.13
N ILE A 592 41.15 -2.09 -12.00
CA ILE A 592 40.85 -3.47 -12.42
C ILE A 592 40.24 -3.51 -13.82
N GLY A 593 39.80 -2.37 -14.37
CA GLY A 593 39.17 -2.28 -15.68
C GLY A 593 37.66 -2.53 -15.64
N PHE A 594 36.93 -1.99 -16.63
CA PHE A 594 35.47 -2.02 -16.67
C PHE A 594 34.87 -3.45 -16.61
N GLY A 595 35.40 -4.38 -17.42
CA GLY A 595 34.92 -5.77 -17.44
C GLY A 595 35.07 -6.51 -16.11
N GLU A 596 36.22 -6.33 -15.44
CA GLU A 596 36.47 -6.95 -14.14
C GLU A 596 35.65 -6.30 -13.03
N ALA A 597 35.37 -4.99 -13.12
CA ALA A 597 34.46 -4.33 -12.16
C ALA A 597 33.01 -4.83 -12.30
N VAL A 598 32.55 -5.10 -13.52
CA VAL A 598 31.25 -5.77 -13.74
C VAL A 598 31.28 -7.20 -13.20
N ALA A 599 32.38 -7.94 -13.39
CA ALA A 599 32.53 -9.28 -12.84
C ALA A 599 32.49 -9.27 -11.29
N GLU A 600 33.16 -8.31 -10.66
CA GLU A 600 33.14 -8.09 -9.22
C GLU A 600 31.72 -7.84 -8.72
N ALA A 601 30.97 -6.95 -9.37
CA ALA A 601 29.59 -6.64 -8.98
C ALA A 601 28.66 -7.87 -9.08
N ILE A 602 28.79 -8.65 -10.16
CA ILE A 602 28.03 -9.90 -10.34
C ILE A 602 28.40 -10.92 -9.26
N GLU A 603 29.69 -11.06 -8.94
CA GLU A 603 30.15 -11.99 -7.91
C GLU A 603 29.65 -11.58 -6.51
N ILE A 604 29.66 -10.28 -6.19
CA ILE A 604 29.07 -9.77 -4.94
C ILE A 604 27.60 -10.17 -4.85
N ALA A 605 26.85 -9.90 -5.90
CA ALA A 605 25.42 -10.18 -5.95
C ALA A 605 25.10 -11.68 -5.83
N LYS A 606 25.88 -12.51 -6.52
CA LYS A 606 25.79 -13.97 -6.47
C LYS A 606 26.09 -14.51 -5.07
N GLN A 607 27.15 -14.04 -4.42
CA GLN A 607 27.49 -14.49 -3.07
C GLN A 607 26.49 -14.00 -2.01
N ALA A 608 25.88 -12.84 -2.22
CA ALA A 608 24.92 -12.25 -1.29
C ALA A 608 23.47 -12.67 -1.54
N ASP A 609 23.18 -13.32 -2.67
CA ASP A 609 21.82 -13.64 -3.13
C ASP A 609 20.91 -12.40 -3.12
N ILE A 610 21.36 -11.35 -3.82
CA ILE A 610 20.70 -10.04 -3.84
C ILE A 610 20.56 -9.54 -5.29
N HIS A 611 19.53 -8.73 -5.53
CA HIS A 611 19.38 -8.06 -6.82
C HIS A 611 20.49 -7.02 -7.01
N LEU A 612 21.25 -7.14 -8.09
CA LEU A 612 22.27 -6.17 -8.51
C LEU A 612 21.63 -5.06 -9.36
N HIS A 613 21.86 -3.82 -8.97
CA HIS A 613 21.62 -2.63 -9.79
C HIS A 613 22.96 -1.94 -10.09
N ILE A 614 23.39 -1.98 -11.34
CA ILE A 614 24.60 -1.27 -11.77
C ILE A 614 24.21 0.19 -12.03
N ALA A 615 24.68 1.06 -11.14
CA ALA A 615 24.42 2.49 -11.25
C ALA A 615 24.97 3.03 -12.57
N HIS A 616 24.22 3.91 -13.23
CA HIS A 616 24.66 4.77 -14.34
C HIS A 616 25.66 4.12 -15.32
N ILE A 617 25.33 2.95 -15.85
CA ILE A 617 26.25 2.11 -16.63
C ILE A 617 26.85 2.85 -17.82
N LYS A 618 28.19 2.84 -17.92
CA LYS A 618 28.93 3.57 -18.96
C LYS A 618 30.31 2.97 -19.23
N ALA A 619 30.75 3.10 -20.49
CA ALA A 619 32.15 2.96 -20.85
C ALA A 619 32.83 4.35 -20.74
N LEU A 620 33.56 4.58 -19.65
CA LEU A 620 34.17 5.86 -19.32
C LEU A 620 35.56 5.97 -19.95
N GLY A 621 35.64 6.68 -21.07
CA GLY A 621 36.91 7.14 -21.64
C GLY A 621 37.44 6.33 -22.81
N VAL A 622 38.51 6.87 -23.41
CA VAL A 622 39.00 6.49 -24.74
C VAL A 622 39.48 5.03 -24.85
N ASP A 623 39.88 4.42 -23.74
CA ASP A 623 40.39 3.04 -23.72
C ASP A 623 39.26 1.99 -23.75
N VAL A 624 38.05 2.39 -23.34
CA VAL A 624 36.92 1.46 -23.15
C VAL A 624 35.73 1.79 -24.05
N TRP A 625 35.79 2.84 -24.86
CA TRP A 625 34.78 3.10 -25.89
C TRP A 625 34.59 1.88 -26.81
N GLY A 626 33.34 1.54 -27.07
CA GLY A 626 32.93 0.31 -27.77
C GLY A 626 32.75 -0.91 -26.88
N GLN A 627 33.13 -0.85 -25.60
CA GLN A 627 32.96 -1.98 -24.67
C GLN A 627 31.52 -2.19 -24.20
N SER A 628 30.54 -1.36 -24.60
CA SER A 628 29.13 -1.67 -24.33
C SER A 628 28.74 -3.07 -24.81
N VAL A 629 29.22 -3.51 -25.98
CA VAL A 629 28.92 -4.82 -26.56
C VAL A 629 29.39 -6.00 -25.69
N PRO A 630 30.69 -6.11 -25.30
CA PRO A 630 31.14 -7.19 -24.42
C PRO A 630 30.51 -7.13 -23.02
N ILE A 631 30.27 -5.94 -22.47
CA ILE A 631 29.69 -5.79 -21.13
C ILE A 631 28.21 -6.21 -21.10
N ILE A 632 27.44 -5.86 -22.13
CA ILE A 632 26.07 -6.36 -22.32
C ILE A 632 26.05 -7.89 -22.31
N LYS A 633 26.96 -8.53 -23.07
CA LYS A 633 27.05 -10.00 -23.11
C LYS A 633 27.38 -10.59 -21.74
N GLN A 634 28.27 -9.94 -20.99
CA GLN A 634 28.64 -10.37 -19.64
C GLN A 634 27.47 -10.29 -18.67
N ILE A 635 26.71 -9.18 -18.68
CA ILE A 635 25.50 -9.00 -17.85
C ILE A 635 24.43 -10.02 -18.22
N GLU A 636 24.13 -10.18 -19.51
CA GLU A 636 23.13 -11.13 -20.00
C GLU A 636 23.53 -12.58 -19.67
N ALA A 637 24.83 -12.92 -19.69
CA ALA A 637 25.31 -14.22 -19.23
C ALA A 637 25.12 -14.41 -17.71
N GLY A 638 25.36 -13.38 -16.90
CA GLY A 638 25.06 -13.41 -15.46
C GLY A 638 23.57 -13.62 -15.17
N GLN A 639 22.69 -12.95 -15.94
CA GLN A 639 21.25 -13.14 -15.86
C GLN A 639 20.82 -14.57 -16.24
N GLN A 640 21.41 -15.12 -17.31
CA GLN A 640 21.16 -16.51 -17.72
C GLN A 640 21.63 -17.54 -16.66
N GLN A 641 22.61 -17.19 -15.83
CA GLN A 641 23.07 -17.99 -14.70
C GLN A 641 22.21 -17.80 -13.42
N GLY A 642 21.12 -17.02 -13.51
CA GLY A 642 20.17 -16.83 -12.41
C GLY A 642 20.45 -15.63 -11.50
N VAL A 643 21.49 -14.84 -11.79
CA VAL A 643 21.76 -13.61 -11.02
C VAL A 643 20.76 -12.54 -11.46
N SER A 644 20.03 -11.96 -10.51
CA SER A 644 19.10 -10.87 -10.80
C SER A 644 19.87 -9.56 -11.00
N ILE A 645 19.95 -9.07 -12.25
CA ILE A 645 20.77 -7.90 -12.60
C ILE A 645 19.93 -6.87 -13.37
N SER A 646 20.08 -5.61 -13.02
CA SER A 646 19.60 -4.44 -13.77
C SER A 646 20.66 -3.34 -13.79
N ALA A 647 20.39 -2.25 -14.51
CA ALA A 647 21.20 -1.05 -14.50
C ALA A 647 20.34 0.19 -14.75
N ASP A 648 20.87 1.37 -14.50
CA ASP A 648 20.29 2.63 -14.97
C ASP A 648 21.27 3.39 -15.88
N GLN A 649 20.75 4.36 -16.63
CA GLN A 649 21.57 5.23 -17.47
C GLN A 649 20.89 6.59 -17.70
N TYR A 650 21.72 7.64 -17.69
CA TYR A 650 21.35 9.00 -18.10
C TYR A 650 21.71 9.28 -19.57
N PRO A 651 20.94 10.10 -20.31
CA PRO A 651 21.10 10.32 -21.75
C PRO A 651 22.12 11.42 -22.10
N TRP A 652 23.33 11.35 -21.56
CA TRP A 652 24.36 12.38 -21.74
C TRP A 652 25.73 11.78 -22.04
N GLN A 653 26.50 12.44 -22.91
CA GLN A 653 27.89 12.06 -23.23
C GLN A 653 28.92 12.51 -22.19
N ALA A 654 28.51 13.36 -21.25
CA ALA A 654 29.36 13.77 -20.15
C ALA A 654 28.93 13.12 -18.84
N SER A 655 29.92 12.72 -18.04
CA SER A 655 29.75 12.42 -16.61
C SER A 655 29.99 13.69 -15.79
N GLY A 656 29.52 13.73 -14.54
CA GLY A 656 29.71 14.89 -13.65
C GLY A 656 30.29 14.48 -12.29
N THR A 657 31.39 15.07 -11.87
CA THR A 657 31.96 14.84 -10.52
C THR A 657 32.89 15.98 -10.10
N HIS A 658 33.50 15.88 -8.92
CA HIS A 658 34.52 16.84 -8.48
C HIS A 658 35.83 16.68 -9.25
N LEU A 659 36.52 17.77 -9.61
CA LEU A 659 37.81 17.71 -10.32
C LEU A 659 38.78 16.76 -9.62
N ARG A 660 38.98 16.92 -8.31
CA ARG A 660 39.87 16.05 -7.53
C ARG A 660 39.47 14.57 -7.61
N SER A 661 38.16 14.28 -7.58
CA SER A 661 37.67 12.90 -7.71
C SER A 661 37.91 12.34 -9.10
N ALA A 662 37.88 13.18 -10.14
CA ALA A 662 38.03 12.77 -11.53
C ALA A 662 39.49 12.43 -11.88
N VAL A 663 40.46 13.24 -11.44
CA VAL A 663 41.83 13.18 -11.95
C VAL A 663 42.90 12.84 -10.91
N VAL A 664 42.62 13.02 -9.61
CA VAL A 664 43.62 12.72 -8.57
C VAL A 664 43.56 11.25 -8.18
N PRO A 665 44.71 10.56 -8.08
CA PRO A 665 44.77 9.16 -7.62
C PRO A 665 44.22 9.00 -6.21
N LYS A 666 43.47 7.92 -5.97
CA LYS A 666 42.70 7.76 -4.73
C LYS A 666 43.57 7.61 -3.48
N TRP A 667 44.75 7.01 -3.59
CA TRP A 667 45.73 6.91 -2.49
C TRP A 667 46.19 8.29 -1.99
N VAL A 668 46.23 9.30 -2.86
CA VAL A 668 46.55 10.68 -2.46
C VAL A 668 45.45 11.23 -1.54
N MET A 669 44.19 10.86 -1.80
CA MET A 669 43.00 11.31 -1.08
C MET A 669 42.71 10.54 0.22
N ALA A 670 43.55 9.58 0.61
CA ALA A 670 43.37 8.78 1.81
C ALA A 670 43.58 9.56 3.12
N ASP A 671 43.12 8.97 4.23
CA ASP A 671 43.29 9.37 5.63
C ASP A 671 42.62 10.69 6.04
N SER A 672 43.08 11.83 5.54
CA SER A 672 42.57 13.15 5.94
C SER A 672 42.87 14.22 4.88
N ILE A 673 42.17 15.35 4.98
CA ILE A 673 42.45 16.51 4.12
C ILE A 673 43.88 17.04 4.32
N THR A 674 44.39 17.01 5.56
CA THR A 674 45.77 17.39 5.87
C THR A 674 46.77 16.46 5.19
N ALA A 675 46.55 15.14 5.26
CA ALA A 675 47.41 14.16 4.59
C ALA A 675 47.36 14.32 3.06
N PHE A 676 46.18 14.60 2.50
CA PHE A 676 46.01 14.93 1.09
C PHE A 676 46.88 16.13 0.67
N HIS A 677 46.84 17.24 1.40
CA HIS A 677 47.70 18.40 1.12
C HIS A 677 49.19 18.08 1.31
N GLN A 678 49.55 17.34 2.36
CA GLN A 678 50.94 16.94 2.60
C GLN A 678 51.48 16.11 1.43
N ARG A 679 50.73 15.13 0.92
CA ARG A 679 51.14 14.32 -0.22
C ARG A 679 51.28 15.13 -1.50
N LEU A 680 50.36 16.07 -1.75
CA LEU A 680 50.42 16.96 -2.92
C LEU A 680 51.61 17.92 -2.88
N ASN A 681 52.15 18.21 -1.69
CA ASN A 681 53.31 19.10 -1.52
C ASN A 681 54.62 18.35 -1.23
N ASP A 682 54.60 17.01 -1.16
CA ASP A 682 55.81 16.21 -0.92
C ASP A 682 56.62 16.07 -2.22
N PRO A 683 57.86 16.64 -2.29
CA PRO A 683 58.71 16.54 -3.47
C PRO A 683 59.02 15.10 -3.91
N LYS A 684 59.00 14.14 -2.98
CA LYS A 684 59.25 12.72 -3.27
C LYS A 684 58.06 12.05 -3.95
N LEU A 685 56.85 12.51 -3.68
CA LEU A 685 55.61 11.91 -4.22
C LEU A 685 55.16 12.60 -5.51
N LEU A 686 55.50 13.87 -5.70
CA LEU A 686 55.10 14.67 -6.85
C LEU A 686 55.36 14.03 -8.22
N PRO A 687 56.51 13.38 -8.52
CA PRO A 687 56.72 12.73 -9.80
C PRO A 687 55.67 11.64 -10.11
N LYS A 688 55.34 10.81 -9.12
CA LYS A 688 54.32 9.77 -9.24
C LYS A 688 52.92 10.38 -9.39
N ILE A 689 52.59 11.36 -8.54
CA ILE A 689 51.29 12.05 -8.58
C ILE A 689 51.06 12.71 -9.94
N ARG A 690 52.08 13.40 -10.49
CA ARG A 690 52.00 14.04 -11.81
C ARG A 690 51.73 13.02 -12.92
N ALA A 691 52.49 11.93 -12.94
CA ALA A 691 52.33 10.88 -13.95
C ALA A 691 50.92 10.27 -13.91
N GLU A 692 50.40 9.97 -12.72
CA GLU A 692 49.07 9.38 -12.58
C GLU A 692 47.93 10.39 -12.88
N ILE A 693 48.10 11.67 -12.56
CA ILE A 693 47.15 12.73 -12.97
C ILE A 693 47.11 12.85 -14.50
N ILE A 694 48.27 12.89 -15.15
CA ILE A 694 48.37 12.94 -16.63
C ILE A 694 47.61 11.76 -17.24
N GLU A 695 47.83 10.56 -16.72
CA GLU A 695 47.17 9.36 -17.21
C GLU A 695 45.64 9.39 -16.96
N ASN A 696 45.20 9.86 -15.80
CA ASN A 696 43.76 10.00 -15.51
C ASN A 696 43.07 11.03 -16.41
N ILE A 697 43.77 12.10 -16.81
CA ILE A 697 43.27 13.07 -17.79
C ILE A 697 43.19 12.42 -19.18
N ARG A 698 44.23 11.69 -19.60
CA ARG A 698 44.24 10.98 -20.88
C ARG A 698 43.09 9.97 -20.99
N ARG A 699 42.88 9.12 -19.96
CA ARG A 699 41.78 8.16 -19.90
C ARG A 699 40.43 8.82 -20.17
N ARG A 700 40.22 10.02 -19.63
CA ARG A 700 38.98 10.80 -19.77
C ARG A 700 38.82 11.53 -21.11
N GLY A 701 39.75 11.35 -22.05
CA GLY A 701 39.73 12.01 -23.36
C GLY A 701 40.48 13.33 -23.42
N GLY A 702 41.38 13.60 -22.47
CA GLY A 702 42.21 14.80 -22.48
C GLY A 702 41.68 15.95 -21.61
N ALA A 703 42.44 17.05 -21.57
CA ALA A 703 42.12 18.22 -20.74
C ALA A 703 40.98 19.06 -21.35
N GLU A 704 40.81 18.98 -22.66
CA GLU A 704 39.73 19.56 -23.44
C GLU A 704 38.36 18.93 -23.12
N ALA A 705 38.35 17.67 -22.67
CA ALA A 705 37.13 16.96 -22.31
C ALA A 705 36.60 17.32 -20.90
N LEU A 706 37.37 18.06 -20.10
CA LEU A 706 37.04 18.41 -18.71
C LEU A 706 36.58 19.87 -18.64
N LEU A 707 35.27 20.09 -18.67
CA LEU A 707 34.64 21.40 -18.55
C LEU A 707 34.38 21.75 -17.08
N PHE A 708 34.83 22.92 -16.63
CA PHE A 708 34.49 23.43 -15.31
C PHE A 708 33.05 23.96 -15.26
N THR A 709 32.26 23.47 -14.30
CA THR A 709 30.82 23.78 -14.23
C THR A 709 30.37 24.40 -12.92
N VAL A 710 31.10 24.17 -11.82
CA VAL A 710 30.87 24.85 -10.53
C VAL A 710 32.21 25.14 -9.87
N SER A 711 32.41 26.39 -9.47
CA SER A 711 33.60 26.87 -8.77
C SER A 711 33.28 28.19 -8.06
N ASP A 712 33.91 28.45 -6.92
CA ASP A 712 33.89 29.78 -6.28
C ASP A 712 34.66 30.81 -7.12
N ASP A 713 35.69 30.36 -7.84
CA ASP A 713 36.34 31.15 -8.89
C ASP A 713 35.51 31.06 -10.18
N LEU A 714 34.62 32.05 -10.37
CA LEU A 714 33.72 32.13 -11.51
C LEU A 714 34.44 32.24 -12.85
N ALA A 715 35.71 32.67 -12.87
CA ALA A 715 36.50 32.73 -14.11
C ALA A 715 36.82 31.33 -14.67
N LEU A 716 36.74 30.28 -13.83
CA LEU A 716 36.92 28.90 -14.28
C LEU A 716 35.68 28.38 -15.01
N VAL A 717 34.49 28.75 -14.57
CA VAL A 717 33.23 28.18 -15.05
C VAL A 717 33.04 28.45 -16.55
N GLY A 718 32.70 27.41 -17.30
CA GLY A 718 32.54 27.49 -18.76
C GLY A 718 33.84 27.28 -19.55
N ASN A 719 34.99 27.17 -18.89
CA ASN A 719 36.26 26.84 -19.52
C ASN A 719 36.63 25.36 -19.33
N THR A 720 37.35 24.79 -20.29
CA THR A 720 37.96 23.46 -20.15
C THR A 720 39.23 23.54 -19.31
N LEU A 721 39.70 22.41 -18.78
CA LEU A 721 40.97 22.33 -18.07
C LEU A 721 42.15 22.80 -18.95
N GLU A 722 42.10 22.51 -20.25
CA GLU A 722 43.11 23.00 -21.19
C GLU A 722 43.10 24.54 -21.32
N GLN A 723 41.90 25.13 -21.44
CA GLN A 723 41.74 26.59 -21.52
C GLN A 723 42.21 27.28 -20.24
N VAL A 724 41.86 26.74 -19.07
CA VAL A 724 42.31 27.27 -17.78
C VAL A 724 43.83 27.20 -17.64
N ALA A 725 44.46 26.07 -18.02
CA ALA A 725 45.91 25.94 -17.99
C ALA A 725 46.62 26.97 -18.90
N LYS A 726 46.07 27.20 -20.11
CA LYS A 726 46.55 28.24 -21.05
C LYS A 726 46.42 29.64 -20.45
N LEU A 727 45.26 29.98 -19.87
CA LEU A 727 45.01 31.27 -19.22
C LEU A 727 45.98 31.53 -18.05
N ARG A 728 46.32 30.47 -17.30
CA ARG A 728 47.25 30.54 -16.17
C ARG A 728 48.73 30.43 -16.57
N GLN A 729 49.03 30.20 -17.85
CA GLN A 729 50.40 29.96 -18.35
C GLN A 729 51.12 28.82 -17.59
N GLN A 730 50.35 27.80 -17.20
CA GLN A 730 50.82 26.63 -16.47
C GLN A 730 50.63 25.36 -17.31
N SER A 731 51.34 24.29 -16.97
CA SER A 731 50.99 22.98 -17.50
C SER A 731 49.63 22.54 -16.94
N VAL A 732 48.93 21.67 -17.68
CA VAL A 732 47.66 21.08 -17.24
C VAL A 732 47.79 20.41 -15.87
N VAL A 733 48.87 19.66 -15.64
CA VAL A 733 49.07 18.90 -14.40
C VAL A 733 49.35 19.81 -13.20
N GLU A 734 50.15 20.88 -13.36
CA GLU A 734 50.37 21.84 -12.28
C GLU A 734 49.09 22.61 -11.97
N THR A 735 48.33 22.98 -13.00
CA THR A 735 47.01 23.61 -12.84
C THR A 735 46.09 22.74 -11.99
N VAL A 736 46.05 21.42 -12.25
CA VAL A 736 45.27 20.48 -11.41
C VAL A 736 45.78 20.46 -9.98
N ILE A 737 47.09 20.27 -9.76
CA ILE A 737 47.69 20.18 -8.41
C ILE A 737 47.39 21.43 -7.59
N GLU A 738 47.41 22.61 -8.21
CA GLU A 738 47.03 23.85 -7.56
C GLU A 738 45.52 23.88 -7.22
N LEU A 739 44.66 23.66 -8.22
CA LEU A 739 43.21 23.79 -8.07
C LEU A 739 42.62 22.80 -7.05
N VAL A 740 43.09 21.56 -7.02
CA VAL A 740 42.54 20.52 -6.14
C VAL A 740 42.87 20.72 -4.67
N GLN A 741 43.81 21.62 -4.34
CA GLN A 741 44.11 22.02 -2.98
C GLN A 741 43.15 23.10 -2.44
N GLY A 742 42.38 23.75 -3.31
CA GLY A 742 41.39 24.75 -2.92
C GLY A 742 40.02 24.17 -2.59
N ASN A 743 39.01 25.02 -2.75
CA ASN A 743 37.61 24.63 -2.59
C ASN A 743 37.18 23.60 -3.64
N LYS A 744 36.02 22.96 -3.40
CA LYS A 744 35.53 21.87 -4.25
C LYS A 744 35.08 22.43 -5.60
N ILE A 745 35.80 22.06 -6.66
CA ILE A 745 35.44 22.37 -8.04
C ILE A 745 34.72 21.18 -8.68
N ARG A 746 33.65 21.41 -9.45
CA ARG A 746 32.97 20.38 -10.26
C ARG A 746 33.31 20.52 -11.73
N VAL A 747 33.38 19.37 -12.39
CA VAL A 747 33.61 19.26 -13.83
C VAL A 747 32.58 18.36 -14.48
N ALA A 748 32.16 18.73 -15.69
CA ALA A 748 31.57 17.81 -16.65
C ALA A 748 32.68 17.20 -17.52
N SER A 749 32.73 15.88 -17.61
CA SER A 749 33.76 15.14 -18.36
C SER A 749 33.12 14.46 -19.57
N PHE A 750 33.37 14.99 -20.77
CA PHE A 750 32.87 14.49 -22.06
C PHE A 750 33.64 13.23 -22.49
N ASN A 751 33.31 12.11 -21.85
CA ASN A 751 34.13 10.89 -21.88
C ASN A 751 33.34 9.64 -22.28
N MET A 752 32.15 9.77 -22.85
CA MET A 752 31.34 8.64 -23.33
C MET A 752 31.06 8.76 -24.82
N SER A 753 31.01 7.62 -25.51
CA SER A 753 30.61 7.55 -26.91
C SER A 753 29.08 7.51 -27.05
N ALA A 754 28.54 8.11 -28.11
CA ALA A 754 27.10 8.04 -28.39
C ALA A 754 26.63 6.59 -28.60
N THR A 755 27.45 5.78 -29.28
CA THR A 755 27.14 4.39 -29.60
C THR A 755 27.03 3.53 -28.34
N ASP A 756 27.91 3.70 -27.35
CA ASP A 756 27.81 2.93 -26.11
C ASP A 756 26.55 3.29 -25.30
N ILE A 757 26.20 4.59 -25.27
CA ILE A 757 24.96 5.05 -24.64
C ILE A 757 23.75 4.38 -25.30
N GLU A 758 23.66 4.41 -26.63
CA GLU A 758 22.57 3.81 -27.40
C GLU A 758 22.47 2.30 -27.18
N ASN A 759 23.60 1.59 -27.16
CA ASN A 759 23.65 0.14 -26.97
C ASN A 759 23.11 -0.30 -25.62
N PHE A 760 23.42 0.44 -24.54
CA PHE A 760 22.88 0.16 -23.21
C PHE A 760 21.41 0.57 -23.11
N MET A 761 21.05 1.77 -23.60
CA MET A 761 19.71 2.36 -23.45
C MET A 761 18.57 1.45 -23.93
N VAL A 762 18.78 0.71 -25.03
CA VAL A 762 17.76 -0.17 -25.62
C VAL A 762 17.52 -1.45 -24.83
N LYS A 763 18.35 -1.75 -23.84
CA LYS A 763 18.24 -3.01 -23.09
C LYS A 763 17.07 -2.96 -22.11
N PRO A 764 16.26 -4.05 -22.03
CA PRO A 764 15.07 -4.07 -21.18
C PRO A 764 15.38 -4.05 -19.67
N TRP A 765 16.64 -4.32 -19.29
CA TRP A 765 17.14 -4.25 -17.92
C TRP A 765 17.82 -2.91 -17.58
N VAL A 766 17.89 -1.97 -18.54
CA VAL A 766 18.38 -0.61 -18.31
C VAL A 766 17.20 0.34 -18.13
N VAL A 767 17.12 1.00 -16.97
CA VAL A 767 16.11 2.01 -16.65
C VAL A 767 16.66 3.43 -16.81
N THR A 768 15.76 4.42 -16.85
CA THR A 768 16.17 5.83 -16.94
C THR A 768 16.60 6.37 -15.58
N SER A 769 17.69 7.14 -15.54
CA SER A 769 18.08 7.95 -14.38
C SER A 769 18.56 9.34 -14.80
N SER A 770 18.69 10.25 -13.83
CA SER A 770 19.34 11.54 -14.06
C SER A 770 20.81 11.58 -13.63
N ASP A 771 21.18 10.89 -12.55
CA ASP A 771 22.43 11.11 -11.82
C ASP A 771 22.63 12.61 -11.51
N GLY A 772 21.54 13.30 -11.15
CA GLY A 772 21.49 14.74 -11.01
C GLY A 772 22.47 15.28 -9.96
N THR A 773 23.39 16.16 -10.37
CA THR A 773 24.28 16.91 -9.48
C THR A 773 24.49 18.33 -10.01
N ASP A 774 24.89 19.25 -9.13
CA ASP A 774 25.15 20.64 -9.53
C ASP A 774 26.20 20.75 -10.63
N GLY A 775 25.99 21.71 -11.53
CA GLY A 775 26.85 21.97 -12.68
C GLY A 775 26.56 21.13 -13.92
N HIS A 776 25.63 20.17 -13.86
CA HIS A 776 25.31 19.34 -15.02
C HIS A 776 23.81 19.42 -15.37
N PRO A 777 23.44 19.67 -16.64
CA PRO A 777 22.04 19.77 -17.06
C PRO A 777 21.19 18.52 -16.83
N ARG A 778 21.83 17.37 -16.56
CA ARG A 778 21.15 16.10 -16.31
C ARG A 778 20.25 16.15 -15.07
N LYS A 779 20.58 16.98 -14.07
CA LYS A 779 19.77 17.22 -12.88
C LYS A 779 18.39 17.83 -13.18
N TYR A 780 18.24 18.50 -14.33
CA TYR A 780 17.04 19.24 -14.69
C TYR A 780 16.33 18.71 -15.93
N ALA A 781 16.96 17.84 -16.71
CA ALA A 781 16.52 17.61 -18.08
C ALA A 781 16.75 16.21 -18.68
N SER A 782 17.12 15.21 -17.87
CA SER A 782 17.39 13.84 -18.38
C SER A 782 16.17 13.15 -19.00
N PHE A 783 15.01 13.16 -18.34
CA PHE A 783 13.81 12.50 -18.90
C PHE A 783 13.32 13.13 -20.21
N PRO A 784 13.13 14.47 -20.29
CA PRO A 784 12.75 15.11 -21.55
C PRO A 784 13.83 15.00 -22.64
N LYS A 785 15.13 15.03 -22.29
CA LYS A 785 16.19 14.75 -23.26
C LYS A 785 16.10 13.34 -23.83
N LYS A 786 15.89 12.32 -22.97
CA LYS A 786 15.72 10.93 -23.42
C LYS A 786 14.53 10.82 -24.37
N TYR A 787 13.41 11.45 -24.01
CA TYR A 787 12.22 11.51 -24.85
C TYR A 787 12.52 12.17 -26.21
N ARG A 788 13.03 13.40 -26.25
CA ARG A 788 13.26 14.11 -27.52
C ARG A 788 14.25 13.39 -28.41
N GLN A 789 15.43 13.11 -27.87
CA GLN A 789 16.53 12.62 -28.67
C GLN A 789 16.33 11.15 -29.07
N TYR A 790 15.84 10.30 -28.17
CA TYR A 790 15.84 8.85 -28.39
C TYR A 790 14.45 8.27 -28.70
N VAL A 791 13.36 8.96 -28.35
CA VAL A 791 12.00 8.55 -28.75
C VAL A 791 11.55 9.28 -30.02
N VAL A 792 11.68 10.62 -30.05
CA VAL A 792 11.15 11.43 -31.16
C VAL A 792 12.11 11.49 -32.36
N GLU A 793 13.35 11.91 -32.14
CA GLU A 793 14.33 12.18 -33.20
C GLU A 793 14.92 10.88 -33.77
N LYS A 794 15.56 10.07 -32.91
CA LYS A 794 16.23 8.83 -33.33
C LYS A 794 15.30 7.64 -33.47
N LYS A 795 14.13 7.67 -32.81
CA LYS A 795 13.17 6.54 -32.73
C LYS A 795 13.84 5.22 -32.29
N LEU A 796 14.84 5.34 -31.41
CA LEU A 796 15.56 4.21 -30.85
C LEU A 796 14.71 3.47 -29.80
N LEU A 797 13.84 4.22 -29.11
CA LEU A 797 12.83 3.70 -28.20
C LEU A 797 11.43 4.10 -28.69
N SER A 798 10.44 3.24 -28.48
CA SER A 798 9.04 3.66 -28.54
C SER A 798 8.66 4.48 -27.30
N LEU A 799 7.58 5.26 -27.40
CA LEU A 799 7.05 6.00 -26.25
C LEU A 799 6.67 5.05 -25.10
N ALA A 800 6.07 3.90 -25.41
CA ALA A 800 5.71 2.89 -24.42
C ALA A 800 6.95 2.32 -23.71
N GLN A 801 8.04 2.07 -24.44
CA GLN A 801 9.31 1.61 -23.86
C GLN A 801 9.94 2.68 -22.95
N PHE A 802 9.97 3.94 -23.40
CA PHE A 802 10.47 5.05 -22.57
C PHE A 802 9.68 5.18 -21.27
N ILE A 803 8.34 5.15 -21.33
CA ILE A 803 7.48 5.22 -20.15
C ILE A 803 7.73 4.02 -19.24
N MET A 804 7.67 2.79 -19.77
CA MET A 804 7.88 1.57 -18.99
C MET A 804 9.25 1.56 -18.27
N GLN A 805 10.33 1.92 -18.97
CA GLN A 805 11.69 2.04 -18.40
C GLN A 805 11.87 3.21 -17.43
N SER A 806 10.91 4.14 -17.38
CA SER A 806 10.93 5.31 -16.49
C SER A 806 9.93 5.17 -15.35
N SER A 807 9.09 4.13 -15.32
CA SER A 807 8.06 3.93 -14.32
C SER A 807 7.97 2.47 -13.85
N ALA A 808 7.16 1.62 -14.48
CA ALA A 808 6.84 0.28 -13.98
C ALA A 808 8.08 -0.61 -13.86
N LYS A 809 8.99 -0.55 -14.85
CA LYS A 809 10.22 -1.32 -14.81
C LYS A 809 11.15 -0.84 -13.69
N THR A 810 11.22 0.47 -13.49
CA THR A 810 12.01 1.09 -12.41
C THR A 810 11.45 0.72 -11.04
N ALA A 811 10.13 0.82 -10.86
CA ALA A 811 9.46 0.37 -9.63
C ALA A 811 9.73 -1.11 -9.34
N GLN A 812 9.65 -1.97 -10.36
CA GLN A 812 9.96 -3.39 -10.23
C GLN A 812 11.40 -3.64 -9.79
N VAL A 813 12.37 -3.01 -10.45
CA VAL A 813 13.82 -3.13 -10.16
C VAL A 813 14.13 -2.69 -8.72
N LEU A 814 13.55 -1.57 -8.30
CA LEU A 814 13.73 -0.99 -6.98
C LEU A 814 12.80 -1.59 -5.90
N LYS A 815 11.95 -2.54 -6.29
CA LYS A 815 10.97 -3.22 -5.43
C LYS A 815 9.92 -2.28 -4.79
N LEU A 816 9.66 -1.13 -5.40
CA LEU A 816 8.67 -0.15 -4.95
C LEU A 816 7.25 -0.64 -5.27
N LYS A 817 6.52 -1.05 -4.23
CA LYS A 817 5.17 -1.62 -4.38
C LYS A 817 4.14 -0.53 -4.70
N LYS A 818 3.11 -0.90 -5.47
CA LYS A 818 1.94 -0.07 -5.78
C LYS A 818 2.26 1.27 -6.47
N ARG A 819 3.41 1.37 -7.15
CA ARG A 819 3.86 2.56 -7.90
C ARG A 819 4.38 2.16 -9.27
N GLY A 820 4.53 3.15 -10.16
CA GLY A 820 5.06 2.96 -11.51
C GLY A 820 4.09 2.36 -12.53
N LEU A 821 2.87 1.97 -12.12
CA LEU A 821 1.82 1.47 -13.01
C LEU A 821 0.49 2.17 -12.69
N LEU A 822 -0.24 2.60 -13.73
CA LEU A 822 -1.62 3.06 -13.58
C LEU A 822 -2.53 1.84 -13.47
N ALA A 823 -2.86 1.47 -12.24
CA ALA A 823 -3.74 0.35 -11.93
C ALA A 823 -4.58 0.66 -10.70
N VAL A 824 -5.79 0.10 -10.63
CA VAL A 824 -6.68 0.25 -9.47
C VAL A 824 -5.97 -0.27 -8.22
N GLY A 825 -6.03 0.51 -7.13
CA GLY A 825 -5.37 0.24 -5.85
C GLY A 825 -3.91 0.71 -5.76
N ASN A 826 -3.31 1.20 -6.85
CA ASN A 826 -1.99 1.85 -6.81
C ASN A 826 -2.08 3.31 -6.38
N TYR A 827 -0.97 3.87 -5.89
CA TYR A 827 -0.86 5.29 -5.63
C TYR A 827 -0.98 6.09 -6.93
N ALA A 828 -1.72 7.19 -6.88
CA ALA A 828 -1.90 8.10 -8.01
C ALA A 828 -0.69 9.04 -8.16
N ASP A 829 0.46 8.44 -8.50
CA ASP A 829 1.62 9.15 -9.04
C ASP A 829 1.47 9.20 -10.57
N ILE A 830 1.13 10.36 -11.12
CA ILE A 830 0.74 10.51 -12.54
C ILE A 830 1.44 11.73 -13.12
N VAL A 831 1.93 11.62 -14.35
CA VAL A 831 2.37 12.77 -15.15
C VAL A 831 1.49 12.89 -16.39
N MET A 832 1.13 14.13 -16.71
CA MET A 832 0.50 14.50 -17.96
C MET A 832 1.38 15.53 -18.67
N PHE A 833 1.89 15.19 -19.85
CA PHE A 833 2.79 16.07 -20.58
C PHE A 833 2.39 16.22 -22.05
N ASN A 834 2.66 17.39 -22.60
CA ASN A 834 2.45 17.69 -24.00
C ASN A 834 3.61 17.09 -24.81
N PRO A 835 3.36 16.12 -25.71
CA PRO A 835 4.41 15.42 -26.44
C PRO A 835 5.21 16.34 -27.38
N ASP A 836 4.63 17.47 -27.81
CA ASP A 836 5.27 18.43 -28.70
C ASP A 836 6.02 19.53 -27.95
N LYS A 837 5.79 19.71 -26.64
CA LYS A 837 6.47 20.71 -25.80
C LYS A 837 7.43 20.11 -24.77
N PHE A 838 7.31 18.82 -24.45
CA PHE A 838 8.14 18.15 -23.43
C PHE A 838 9.63 18.17 -23.80
N SER A 839 10.44 19.04 -23.20
CA SER A 839 11.78 19.38 -23.73
C SER A 839 12.80 19.74 -22.65
N ASP A 840 14.06 19.38 -22.92
CA ASP A 840 15.22 19.75 -22.12
C ASP A 840 15.61 21.22 -22.36
N GLN A 841 15.64 22.02 -21.30
CA GLN A 841 16.03 23.44 -21.36
C GLN A 841 17.42 23.70 -20.77
N ALA A 842 17.88 22.83 -19.87
CA ALA A 842 19.17 22.97 -19.23
C ALA A 842 20.31 22.65 -20.20
N THR A 843 21.36 23.48 -20.18
CA THR A 843 22.59 23.30 -20.96
C THR A 843 23.80 23.29 -20.03
N PHE A 844 25.01 23.01 -20.54
CA PHE A 844 26.21 23.11 -19.69
C PHE A 844 26.54 24.54 -19.26
N SER A 845 26.15 25.56 -20.04
CA SER A 845 26.33 26.97 -19.67
C SER A 845 25.25 27.45 -18.68
N GLN A 846 24.05 26.86 -18.72
CA GLN A 846 22.96 27.15 -17.79
C GLN A 846 22.28 25.85 -17.37
N TRP A 847 22.87 25.17 -16.39
CA TRP A 847 22.53 23.79 -16.03
C TRP A 847 21.29 23.64 -15.15
N ASN A 848 20.80 24.74 -14.57
CA ASN A 848 19.73 24.78 -13.58
C ASN A 848 18.39 25.32 -14.14
N THR A 849 18.21 25.29 -15.47
CA THR A 849 16.94 25.67 -16.11
C THR A 849 15.94 24.52 -16.03
N LEU A 850 14.74 24.78 -15.48
CA LEU A 850 13.66 23.79 -15.39
C LEU A 850 13.20 23.31 -16.79
N SER A 851 12.83 22.03 -16.87
CA SER A 851 12.23 21.46 -18.09
C SER A 851 10.83 22.03 -18.36
N GLN A 852 10.38 21.92 -19.61
CA GLN A 852 9.06 22.41 -20.04
C GLN A 852 8.21 21.28 -20.61
N GLY A 853 6.90 21.52 -20.72
CA GLY A 853 5.91 20.66 -21.39
C GLY A 853 5.19 19.67 -20.49
N VAL A 854 5.53 19.59 -19.21
CA VAL A 854 4.71 18.92 -18.19
C VAL A 854 3.57 19.86 -17.80
N GLU A 855 2.33 19.41 -17.99
CA GLU A 855 1.12 20.19 -17.71
C GLU A 855 0.51 19.81 -16.36
N TYR A 856 0.52 18.52 -16.01
CA TYR A 856 0.07 18.06 -14.71
C TYR A 856 1.03 17.03 -14.11
N VAL A 857 1.24 17.12 -12.80
CA VAL A 857 1.92 16.08 -12.00
C VAL A 857 1.12 15.85 -10.75
N MET A 858 0.85 14.59 -10.46
CA MET A 858 0.23 14.15 -9.22
C MET A 858 1.23 13.30 -8.46
N VAL A 859 1.33 13.57 -7.15
CA VAL A 859 2.13 12.77 -6.21
C VAL A 859 1.17 12.35 -5.12
N ASN A 860 0.99 11.04 -4.95
CA ASN A 860 0.01 10.46 -4.02
C ASN A 860 -1.41 11.06 -4.19
N GLY A 861 -1.89 11.15 -5.44
CA GLY A 861 -3.24 11.61 -5.78
C GLY A 861 -3.47 13.12 -5.71
N GLN A 862 -2.51 13.87 -5.21
CA GLN A 862 -2.60 15.32 -5.06
C GLN A 862 -1.83 16.04 -6.18
N ILE A 863 -2.45 17.05 -6.80
CA ILE A 863 -1.89 17.79 -7.94
C ILE A 863 -0.76 18.73 -7.48
N ALA A 864 0.49 18.35 -7.79
CA ALA A 864 1.69 19.13 -7.54
C ALA A 864 1.96 20.18 -8.63
N ILE A 865 1.75 19.82 -9.90
CA ILE A 865 1.78 20.74 -11.04
C ILE A 865 0.40 20.75 -11.70
N ASP A 866 -0.12 21.94 -11.97
CA ASP A 866 -1.47 22.18 -12.50
C ASP A 866 -1.43 23.22 -13.62
N GLY A 867 -1.70 22.78 -14.86
CA GLY A 867 -1.56 23.63 -16.05
C GLY A 867 -0.16 24.23 -16.19
N GLY A 868 0.87 23.44 -15.89
CA GLY A 868 2.28 23.85 -15.96
C GLY A 868 2.77 24.73 -14.80
N LYS A 869 1.93 24.96 -13.77
CA LYS A 869 2.30 25.77 -12.58
C LYS A 869 2.41 24.89 -11.35
N PHE A 870 3.44 25.12 -10.54
CA PHE A 870 3.58 24.44 -9.25
C PHE A 870 2.55 24.97 -8.24
N ASN A 871 1.84 24.06 -7.58
CA ASN A 871 0.75 24.37 -6.64
C ASN A 871 1.20 24.60 -5.19
N ASN A 872 2.50 24.65 -4.91
CA ASN A 872 3.05 24.83 -3.57
C ASN A 872 2.58 23.78 -2.54
N VAL A 873 2.52 22.52 -2.98
CA VAL A 873 2.13 21.36 -2.18
C VAL A 873 3.30 20.38 -2.04
N PHE A 874 3.37 19.71 -0.89
CA PHE A 874 4.47 18.82 -0.51
C PHE A 874 3.92 17.44 -0.15
N ASN A 875 3.51 16.70 -1.18
CA ASN A 875 2.75 15.46 -1.02
C ASN A 875 3.63 14.21 -1.00
N GLY A 876 4.94 14.37 -1.14
CA GLY A 876 5.90 13.28 -1.19
C GLY A 876 6.04 12.54 0.14
N LYS A 877 6.32 11.24 0.07
CA LYS A 877 6.57 10.37 1.21
C LYS A 877 7.93 9.69 1.09
N VAL A 878 8.47 9.21 2.20
CA VAL A 878 9.57 8.24 2.16
C VAL A 878 8.97 6.87 1.85
N VAL A 879 9.46 6.20 0.81
CA VAL A 879 8.87 4.96 0.26
C VAL A 879 9.83 3.78 0.40
N LYS A 880 9.26 2.57 0.59
CA LYS A 880 9.96 1.30 0.74
C LYS A 880 9.37 0.23 -0.16
#